data_AF-A0AA37MEP7-F1
#
_entry.id   AF-A0AA37MEP7-F1
#
_cell.length_a   1.000
_cell.length_b   1.000
_cell.length_c   1.000
_cell.angle_alpha   90.00
_cell.angle_beta   90.00
_cell.angle_gamma   90.00
#
_symmetry.space_group_name_H-M   'P 1'
#
loop_
_entity.id
_entity.type
_entity.pdbx_description
1 polymer ?
#
loop_
_entity_poly.entity_id
_entity_poly.type
_entity_poly.pdbx_seq_one_letter_code
_entity_poly.pdbx_strand_id
1 'polypeptide(L)'
;MSSLISGTADALLDTIAAANPGLAAVARLAGSVPAASVTGGLRSVATLGAADGCYYNAALKTLVVYKAGVVLDGIDFRGASVRVETNNVTITRSAFDASVGMAAITGVAGTSGLTVTNSTFDGLKLDRAYNDFIIAQGRNTTITGNRFLNAPSDAVYIESGTVANNYFSGGGYQTGAHADAIWVGKTTGPVTITGNLVDWRSRPDAKVETNNAVRVTAEMGATTDVTVSGNVLLGGAYTVAVSELANDKGAISNVRVTNNVVAAGLYGPLDLVTQPPGLVYTGNANATGLGLALAAATGPGVAELLAGTRAVIGTAGADALVGGEGRDFVQGGGGQDWVSAGAGDDVIEGGAGRDYLAGGAGKDVFLYRGLDVGRDLISDFEHGRDRLDLAELPGAPRQAAAWIWLGSERFTGAAWQLRSVATATGTTLLQLDADGDQKTDLEIEFSGQHSFSAADFILGTAAGPATAHPAVPPVTAPVAAEPVVPALPLVLGTDGNDVIARTGSEAVRVVAGAGGDSIRTGSGDDVIVGQGGKDIIATGAGRDRIVYERAGDSTVSARDYITDFAVGSDLIDLSALSGSAAGSGAKLDWIGRNAFSGQAGELRFTGTAGGSTLIQADLDGDRTADFAIELAGQKDLTAASFVL
;
A
#
# COMPACT_ATOMS: atom_id res chain seq x y z
N MET A 1 13.44 -62.96 18.80
CA MET A 1 12.27 -62.22 18.27
C MET A 1 12.63 -61.61 16.92
N SER A 2 13.00 -62.43 15.92
CA SER A 2 13.49 -61.97 14.61
C SER A 2 12.77 -62.68 13.44
N SER A 3 11.45 -62.84 13.50
CA SER A 3 10.70 -63.58 12.45
C SER A 3 9.38 -62.95 12.03
N LEU A 4 9.21 -61.64 12.13
CA LEU A 4 7.96 -60.96 11.72
C LEU A 4 8.13 -59.89 10.62
N ILE A 5 9.28 -59.81 9.98
CA ILE A 5 9.52 -58.91 8.84
C ILE A 5 9.67 -59.76 7.57
N SER A 6 8.56 -60.17 6.97
CA SER A 6 8.53 -60.63 5.57
C SER A 6 7.19 -60.42 4.86
N GLY A 7 6.21 -59.79 5.50
CA GLY A 7 4.99 -59.34 4.82
C GLY A 7 5.21 -57.98 4.16
N THR A 8 4.72 -57.78 2.95
CA THR A 8 4.60 -56.45 2.32
C THR A 8 3.82 -55.51 3.25
N ALA A 9 4.06 -54.20 3.16
CA ALA A 9 3.36 -53.19 3.99
C ALA A 9 1.83 -53.36 3.97
N ASP A 10 1.27 -53.90 2.88
CA ASP A 10 -0.14 -54.25 2.74
C ASP A 10 -0.61 -55.30 3.77
N ALA A 11 0.19 -56.34 4.05
CA ALA A 11 -0.18 -57.39 5.00
C ALA A 11 -0.22 -56.88 6.46
N LEU A 12 0.62 -55.89 6.79
CA LEU A 12 0.62 -55.24 8.11
C LEU A 12 -0.62 -54.36 8.28
N LEU A 13 -1.03 -53.65 7.22
CA LEU A 13 -2.25 -52.84 7.20
C LEU A 13 -3.53 -53.69 7.29
N ASP A 14 -3.59 -54.83 6.61
CA ASP A 14 -4.74 -55.75 6.67
C ASP A 14 -4.89 -56.37 8.07
N THR A 15 -3.77 -56.65 8.75
CA THR A 15 -3.77 -57.15 10.13
C THR A 15 -4.27 -56.10 11.13
N ILE A 16 -3.93 -54.83 10.91
CA ILE A 16 -4.40 -53.69 11.74
C ILE A 16 -5.90 -53.42 11.51
N ALA A 17 -6.37 -53.54 10.27
CA ALA A 17 -7.78 -53.38 9.91
C ALA A 17 -8.66 -54.51 10.50
N ALA A 18 -8.16 -55.75 10.53
CA ALA A 18 -8.86 -56.89 11.12
C ALA A 18 -9.00 -56.80 12.66
N ALA A 19 -8.03 -56.17 13.34
CA ALA A 19 -8.06 -55.97 14.78
C ALA A 19 -8.94 -54.80 15.24
N ASN A 20 -9.32 -53.89 14.33
CA ASN A 20 -10.10 -52.69 14.63
C ASN A 20 -11.25 -52.51 13.61
N PRO A 21 -12.40 -53.19 13.81
CA PRO A 21 -13.51 -53.13 12.85
C PRO A 21 -14.09 -51.72 12.63
N GLY A 22 -13.88 -50.77 13.57
CA GLY A 22 -14.22 -49.35 13.38
C GLY A 22 -13.27 -48.57 12.45
N LEU A 23 -12.04 -49.05 12.25
CA LEU A 23 -11.09 -48.50 11.27
C LEU A 23 -11.27 -49.09 9.86
N ALA A 24 -11.99 -50.20 9.71
CA ALA A 24 -12.32 -50.77 8.40
C ALA A 24 -13.21 -49.83 7.55
N ALA A 25 -13.93 -48.88 8.18
CA ALA A 25 -14.65 -47.82 7.47
C ALA A 25 -13.74 -46.68 6.97
N VAL A 26 -12.50 -46.59 7.47
CA VAL A 26 -11.49 -45.58 7.11
C VAL A 26 -10.45 -46.16 6.14
N ALA A 27 -10.27 -47.49 6.15
CA ALA A 27 -9.42 -48.20 5.21
C ALA A 27 -10.15 -48.43 3.87
N ARG A 28 -9.81 -47.61 2.87
CA ARG A 28 -10.24 -47.70 1.46
C ARG A 28 -11.70 -47.31 1.17
N LEU A 29 -11.99 -46.02 1.27
CA LEU A 29 -12.93 -45.41 0.34
C LEU A 29 -12.15 -44.90 -0.87
N ALA A 30 -11.94 -45.78 -1.85
CA ALA A 30 -11.66 -45.40 -3.23
C ALA A 30 -12.93 -44.72 -3.80
N GLY A 31 -13.27 -43.56 -3.25
CA GLY A 31 -14.31 -42.70 -3.77
C GLY A 31 -13.71 -41.80 -4.83
N SER A 32 -14.29 -41.81 -6.03
CA SER A 32 -13.96 -40.84 -7.07
C SER A 32 -14.07 -39.43 -6.50
N VAL A 33 -12.98 -38.69 -6.56
CA VAL A 33 -12.93 -37.27 -6.25
C VAL A 33 -13.89 -36.52 -7.18
N PRO A 34 -14.72 -35.60 -6.68
CA PRO A 34 -15.63 -34.82 -7.52
C PRO A 34 -14.86 -34.05 -8.60
N ALA A 35 -15.36 -34.07 -9.84
CA ALA A 35 -14.79 -33.26 -10.90
C ALA A 35 -15.03 -31.77 -10.59
N ALA A 36 -13.99 -31.05 -10.21
CA ALA A 36 -14.01 -29.58 -10.22
C ALA A 36 -14.04 -29.09 -11.69
N SER A 37 -14.80 -28.02 -11.95
CA SER A 37 -14.77 -27.35 -13.25
C SER A 37 -13.38 -26.76 -13.47
N VAL A 38 -12.62 -27.37 -14.37
CA VAL A 38 -11.26 -26.94 -14.69
C VAL A 38 -11.31 -25.58 -15.39
N THR A 39 -10.91 -24.53 -14.69
CA THR A 39 -10.56 -23.23 -15.28
C THR A 39 -9.04 -23.14 -15.36
N GLY A 40 -8.48 -22.74 -16.51
CA GLY A 40 -7.05 -22.41 -16.63
C GLY A 40 -6.07 -23.55 -16.91
N GLY A 41 -6.53 -24.74 -17.33
CA GLY A 41 -5.64 -25.84 -17.76
C GLY A 41 -5.04 -26.70 -16.63
N LEU A 42 -5.52 -26.55 -15.40
CA LEU A 42 -5.14 -27.41 -14.26
C LEU A 42 -5.75 -28.82 -14.36
N ARG A 43 -5.08 -29.82 -13.81
CA ARG A 43 -5.58 -31.18 -13.68
C ARG A 43 -6.43 -31.31 -12.42
N SER A 44 -7.51 -32.07 -12.50
CA SER A 44 -8.31 -32.39 -11.31
C SER A 44 -7.52 -33.24 -10.31
N VAL A 45 -7.67 -32.96 -9.01
CA VAL A 45 -7.20 -33.81 -7.92
C VAL A 45 -7.74 -35.25 -8.00
N ALA A 46 -8.83 -35.48 -8.75
CA ALA A 46 -9.35 -36.80 -9.08
C ALA A 46 -8.42 -37.69 -9.89
N THR A 47 -7.41 -37.10 -10.52
CA THR A 47 -6.44 -37.84 -11.33
C THR A 47 -5.35 -38.51 -10.50
N LEU A 48 -5.33 -38.30 -9.17
CA LEU A 48 -4.28 -38.78 -8.28
C LEU A 48 -4.72 -40.01 -7.48
N GLY A 49 -3.82 -40.97 -7.31
CA GLY A 49 -4.07 -42.17 -6.49
C GLY A 49 -2.80 -42.87 -6.03
N ALA A 50 -2.94 -44.16 -5.66
CA ALA A 50 -1.87 -44.93 -5.04
C ALA A 50 -0.62 -45.10 -5.93
N ALA A 51 -0.82 -45.08 -7.26
CA ALA A 51 0.25 -45.11 -8.24
C ALA A 51 1.14 -43.85 -8.14
N ASP A 52 0.54 -42.70 -7.87
CA ASP A 52 1.22 -41.41 -7.68
C ASP A 52 1.78 -41.24 -6.27
N GLY A 53 1.61 -42.22 -5.37
CA GLY A 53 2.07 -42.14 -3.99
C GLY A 53 1.13 -41.38 -3.05
N CYS A 54 -0.13 -41.26 -3.45
CA CYS A 54 -1.17 -40.52 -2.73
C CYS A 54 -2.41 -41.39 -2.50
N TYR A 55 -3.27 -41.01 -1.55
CA TYR A 55 -4.65 -41.50 -1.51
C TYR A 55 -5.58 -40.36 -1.06
N TYR A 56 -6.82 -40.37 -1.53
CA TYR A 56 -7.81 -39.36 -1.14
C TYR A 56 -8.72 -39.89 -0.04
N ASN A 57 -8.78 -39.17 1.08
CA ASN A 57 -9.74 -39.39 2.15
C ASN A 57 -10.99 -38.55 1.88
N ALA A 58 -12.03 -39.16 1.32
CA ALA A 58 -13.27 -38.47 0.95
C ALA A 58 -14.05 -37.91 2.16
N ALA A 59 -13.95 -38.55 3.33
CA ALA A 59 -14.63 -38.09 4.53
C ALA A 59 -14.03 -36.77 5.06
N LEU A 60 -12.70 -36.62 4.95
CA LEU A 60 -11.98 -35.42 5.36
C LEU A 60 -11.78 -34.41 4.22
N LYS A 61 -12.10 -34.81 2.98
CA LYS A 61 -11.76 -34.09 1.75
C LYS A 61 -10.26 -33.76 1.66
N THR A 62 -9.42 -34.73 2.02
CA THR A 62 -7.97 -34.54 2.13
C THR A 62 -7.23 -35.54 1.24
N LEU A 63 -6.34 -35.05 0.38
CA LEU A 63 -5.35 -35.88 -0.31
C LEU A 63 -4.15 -36.11 0.63
N VAL A 64 -3.87 -37.37 0.95
CA VAL A 64 -2.72 -37.77 1.77
C VAL A 64 -1.58 -38.23 0.89
N VAL A 65 -0.42 -37.60 1.02
CA VAL A 65 0.83 -37.96 0.33
C VAL A 65 1.70 -38.80 1.28
N TYR A 66 1.92 -40.06 0.94
CA TYR A 66 2.58 -41.03 1.83
C TYR A 66 3.90 -41.59 1.28
N LYS A 67 4.19 -41.42 -0.02
CA LYS A 67 5.48 -41.78 -0.62
C LYS A 67 6.40 -40.57 -0.77
N ALA A 68 7.68 -40.76 -0.45
CA ALA A 68 8.67 -39.70 -0.61
C ALA A 68 8.95 -39.40 -2.08
N GLY A 69 9.31 -38.15 -2.40
CA GLY A 69 9.67 -37.75 -3.76
C GLY A 69 8.50 -37.41 -4.68
N VAL A 70 7.27 -37.37 -4.16
CA VAL A 70 6.06 -37.07 -4.95
C VAL A 70 6.08 -35.62 -5.44
N VAL A 71 5.70 -35.42 -6.70
CA VAL A 71 5.55 -34.11 -7.33
C VAL A 71 4.10 -33.93 -7.77
N LEU A 72 3.42 -32.95 -7.19
CA LEU A 72 2.06 -32.54 -7.52
C LEU A 72 2.14 -31.23 -8.32
N ASP A 73 1.98 -31.32 -9.64
CA ASP A 73 2.23 -30.21 -10.54
C ASP A 73 0.98 -29.90 -11.38
N GLY A 74 0.53 -28.64 -11.33
CA GLY A 74 -0.61 -28.19 -12.12
C GLY A 74 -1.93 -28.75 -11.65
N ILE A 75 -2.15 -28.94 -10.34
CA ILE A 75 -3.36 -29.58 -9.81
C ILE A 75 -4.33 -28.54 -9.23
N ASP A 76 -5.62 -28.72 -9.50
CA ASP A 76 -6.70 -27.97 -8.86
C ASP A 76 -7.14 -28.70 -7.57
N PHE A 77 -6.77 -28.12 -6.44
CA PHE A 77 -7.13 -28.58 -5.10
C PHE A 77 -8.30 -27.80 -4.49
N ARG A 78 -8.97 -26.92 -5.23
CA ARG A 78 -10.17 -26.22 -4.73
C ARG A 78 -11.23 -27.22 -4.28
N GLY A 79 -11.71 -27.06 -3.04
CA GLY A 79 -12.59 -28.01 -2.36
C GLY A 79 -11.89 -29.22 -1.72
N ALA A 80 -10.56 -29.24 -1.68
CA ALA A 80 -9.74 -30.29 -1.05
C ALA A 80 -8.55 -29.69 -0.26
N SER A 81 -8.07 -30.45 0.73
CA SER A 81 -6.82 -30.16 1.46
C SER A 81 -5.75 -31.20 1.10
N VAL A 82 -4.47 -30.88 1.34
CA VAL A 82 -3.34 -31.80 1.13
C VAL A 82 -2.60 -32.04 2.45
N ARG A 83 -2.44 -33.30 2.84
CA ARG A 83 -1.64 -33.71 4.01
C ARG A 83 -0.40 -34.46 3.56
N VAL A 84 0.77 -33.95 3.90
CA VAL A 84 2.08 -34.51 3.54
C VAL A 84 2.66 -35.24 4.75
N GLU A 85 2.77 -36.57 4.64
CA GLU A 85 3.22 -37.47 5.72
C GLU A 85 4.62 -38.07 5.46
N THR A 86 5.34 -37.52 4.48
CA THR A 86 6.57 -38.09 3.94
C THR A 86 7.53 -37.01 3.44
N ASN A 87 8.73 -37.42 3.03
CA ASN A 87 9.82 -36.50 2.71
C ASN A 87 9.87 -36.11 1.23
N ASN A 88 10.51 -34.98 0.94
CA ASN A 88 10.85 -34.53 -0.42
C ASN A 88 9.62 -34.44 -1.35
N VAL A 89 8.54 -33.82 -0.87
CA VAL A 89 7.33 -33.62 -1.65
C VAL A 89 7.33 -32.24 -2.27
N THR A 90 7.05 -32.15 -3.56
CA THR A 90 6.92 -30.87 -4.28
C THR A 90 5.47 -30.65 -4.70
N ILE A 91 4.95 -29.47 -4.45
CA ILE A 91 3.65 -28.99 -4.92
C ILE A 91 3.93 -27.73 -5.73
N THR A 92 3.51 -27.69 -7.00
CA THR A 92 3.80 -26.56 -7.87
C THR A 92 2.69 -26.27 -8.86
N ARG A 93 2.60 -25.00 -9.31
CA ARG A 93 1.63 -24.51 -10.31
C ARG A 93 0.19 -24.90 -10.01
N SER A 94 -0.16 -25.01 -8.73
CA SER A 94 -1.44 -25.56 -8.28
C SER A 94 -2.35 -24.48 -7.70
N ALA A 95 -3.64 -24.78 -7.58
CA ALA A 95 -4.63 -23.84 -7.05
C ALA A 95 -5.34 -24.43 -5.83
N PHE A 96 -5.55 -23.60 -4.81
CA PHE A 96 -6.23 -23.95 -3.57
C PHE A 96 -7.29 -22.91 -3.26
N ASP A 97 -8.42 -23.35 -2.72
CA ASP A 97 -9.30 -22.49 -1.95
C ASP A 97 -9.33 -23.02 -0.51
N ALA A 98 -9.23 -22.14 0.48
CA ALA A 98 -9.24 -22.55 1.90
C ALA A 98 -10.67 -22.93 2.36
N SER A 99 -11.40 -23.68 1.54
CA SER A 99 -12.81 -24.00 1.75
C SER A 99 -13.04 -25.24 2.62
N VAL A 100 -12.00 -26.06 2.82
CA VAL A 100 -12.07 -27.33 3.57
C VAL A 100 -10.78 -27.62 4.34
N GLY A 101 -10.91 -28.42 5.42
CA GLY A 101 -9.77 -28.80 6.26
C GLY A 101 -9.28 -27.67 7.16
N MET A 102 -8.36 -27.98 8.08
CA MET A 102 -7.73 -27.00 8.97
C MET A 102 -6.64 -26.17 8.26
N ALA A 103 -6.11 -26.69 7.15
CA ALA A 103 -5.27 -25.94 6.25
C ALA A 103 -5.39 -26.47 4.82
N ALA A 104 -5.07 -25.64 3.83
CA ALA A 104 -4.98 -26.10 2.44
C ALA A 104 -3.84 -27.11 2.25
N ILE A 105 -2.70 -26.88 2.92
CA ILE A 105 -1.57 -27.82 2.99
C ILE A 105 -1.13 -28.01 4.44
N THR A 106 -0.94 -29.26 4.87
CA THR A 106 -0.33 -29.62 6.15
C THR A 106 0.90 -30.50 5.92
N GLY A 107 2.09 -29.98 6.18
CA GLY A 107 3.32 -30.76 6.31
C GLY A 107 3.49 -31.23 7.75
N VAL A 108 3.36 -32.53 8.01
CA VAL A 108 3.33 -33.05 9.38
C VAL A 108 4.71 -33.05 10.03
N ALA A 109 4.74 -32.90 11.36
CA ALA A 109 5.97 -32.99 12.14
C ALA A 109 6.75 -34.29 11.86
N GLY A 110 8.07 -34.18 11.74
CA GLY A 110 8.97 -35.29 11.43
C GLY A 110 9.22 -35.52 9.93
N THR A 111 8.51 -34.82 9.05
CA THR A 111 8.83 -34.78 7.61
C THR A 111 9.95 -33.78 7.30
N SER A 112 10.52 -33.87 6.09
CA SER A 112 11.54 -32.94 5.59
C SER A 112 11.42 -32.72 4.09
N GLY A 113 11.74 -31.51 3.62
CA GLY A 113 11.85 -31.22 2.18
C GLY A 113 10.51 -31.01 1.47
N LEU A 114 9.52 -30.44 2.16
CA LEU A 114 8.30 -29.96 1.50
C LEU A 114 8.63 -28.70 0.67
N THR A 115 8.29 -28.70 -0.62
CA THR A 115 8.47 -27.56 -1.51
C THR A 115 7.13 -27.13 -2.11
N VAL A 116 6.71 -25.88 -1.92
CA VAL A 116 5.47 -25.31 -2.45
C VAL A 116 5.81 -24.10 -3.30
N THR A 117 5.52 -24.16 -4.60
CA THR A 117 5.96 -23.11 -5.54
C THR A 117 4.93 -22.71 -6.57
N ASN A 118 4.98 -21.46 -7.04
CA ASN A 118 4.20 -20.97 -8.18
C ASN A 118 2.69 -21.29 -8.10
N SER A 119 2.15 -21.39 -6.89
CA SER A 119 0.78 -21.82 -6.63
C SER A 119 -0.06 -20.65 -6.10
N THR A 120 -1.37 -20.74 -6.31
CA THR A 120 -2.32 -19.70 -5.86
C THR A 120 -3.22 -20.26 -4.78
N PHE A 121 -3.39 -19.48 -3.72
CA PHE A 121 -4.28 -19.77 -2.60
C PHE A 121 -5.27 -18.62 -2.47
N ASP A 122 -6.57 -18.92 -2.48
CA ASP A 122 -7.61 -17.93 -2.25
C ASP A 122 -8.49 -18.33 -1.07
N GLY A 123 -8.59 -17.46 -0.08
CA GLY A 123 -9.42 -17.69 1.09
C GLY A 123 -10.90 -17.42 0.84
N LEU A 124 -11.27 -16.93 -0.35
CA LEU A 124 -12.64 -16.64 -0.78
C LEU A 124 -13.39 -15.69 0.17
N LYS A 125 -12.66 -14.92 0.98
CA LYS A 125 -13.21 -14.05 2.04
C LYS A 125 -14.14 -14.79 3.01
N LEU A 126 -13.85 -16.07 3.26
CA LEU A 126 -14.68 -16.91 4.12
C LEU A 126 -14.59 -16.45 5.57
N ASP A 127 -15.74 -16.42 6.23
CA ASP A 127 -15.88 -16.07 7.64
C ASP A 127 -15.84 -17.29 8.58
N ARG A 128 -14.97 -18.25 8.26
CA ARG A 128 -14.87 -19.53 8.97
C ARG A 128 -13.56 -19.66 9.73
N ALA A 129 -13.62 -20.35 10.85
CA ALA A 129 -12.48 -20.48 11.75
C ALA A 129 -11.46 -21.53 11.28
N TYR A 130 -10.16 -21.18 11.36
CA TYR A 130 -8.99 -22.08 11.29
C TYR A 130 -8.74 -22.79 9.94
N ASN A 131 -8.69 -22.03 8.85
CA ASN A 131 -8.26 -22.58 7.55
C ASN A 131 -6.99 -21.88 7.07
N ASP A 132 -5.84 -22.22 7.66
CA ASP A 132 -4.56 -21.68 7.23
C ASP A 132 -4.26 -22.10 5.78
N PHE A 133 -3.44 -21.37 5.03
CA PHE A 133 -3.04 -21.90 3.71
C PHE A 133 -2.01 -23.01 3.87
N ILE A 134 -0.97 -22.78 4.67
CA ILE A 134 0.10 -23.76 4.85
C ILE A 134 0.49 -23.87 6.32
N ILE A 135 0.39 -25.08 6.87
CA ILE A 135 0.96 -25.46 8.17
C ILE A 135 2.16 -26.37 7.90
N ALA A 136 3.39 -25.86 8.09
CA ALA A 136 4.62 -26.58 7.82
C ALA A 136 5.41 -26.89 9.11
N GLN A 137 5.10 -28.04 9.71
CA GLN A 137 5.78 -28.57 10.92
C GLN A 137 7.00 -29.45 10.58
N GLY A 138 7.27 -29.66 9.30
CA GLY A 138 8.43 -30.39 8.81
C GLY A 138 9.71 -29.54 8.78
N ARG A 139 10.84 -30.20 8.54
CA ARG A 139 12.14 -29.54 8.36
C ARG A 139 12.38 -29.12 6.91
N ASN A 140 13.22 -28.11 6.70
CA ASN A 140 13.71 -27.71 5.38
C ASN A 140 12.56 -27.47 4.36
N THR A 141 11.52 -26.78 4.80
CA THR A 141 10.37 -26.44 3.94
C THR A 141 10.74 -25.27 3.03
N THR A 142 10.36 -25.29 1.75
CA THR A 142 10.56 -24.18 0.82
C THR A 142 9.21 -23.69 0.29
N ILE A 143 8.86 -22.43 0.53
CA ILE A 143 7.63 -21.80 0.05
C ILE A 143 8.04 -20.59 -0.79
N THR A 144 7.93 -20.68 -2.12
CA THR A 144 8.39 -19.59 -2.99
C THR A 144 7.60 -19.35 -4.27
N GLY A 145 7.44 -18.08 -4.68
CA GLY A 145 6.73 -17.72 -5.91
C GLY A 145 5.22 -17.89 -5.84
N ASN A 146 4.64 -18.01 -4.64
CA ASN A 146 3.20 -18.24 -4.47
C ASN A 146 2.42 -16.94 -4.29
N ARG A 147 1.12 -17.00 -4.58
CA ARG A 147 0.15 -15.91 -4.34
C ARG A 147 -0.85 -16.37 -3.27
N PHE A 148 -0.88 -15.69 -2.13
CA PHE A 148 -1.81 -15.91 -1.03
C PHE A 148 -2.79 -14.75 -0.97
N LEU A 149 -4.05 -15.01 -1.29
CA LEU A 149 -5.09 -14.00 -1.46
C LEU A 149 -6.19 -14.20 -0.43
N ASN A 150 -6.64 -13.13 0.20
CA ASN A 150 -7.81 -13.09 1.07
C ASN A 150 -7.75 -14.12 2.22
N ALA A 151 -6.61 -14.25 2.89
CA ALA A 151 -6.40 -15.28 3.90
C ALA A 151 -7.48 -15.21 5.01
N PRO A 152 -8.14 -16.34 5.34
CA PRO A 152 -9.16 -16.36 6.38
C PRO A 152 -8.53 -16.35 7.79
N SER A 153 -7.36 -16.97 7.95
CA SER A 153 -6.56 -17.15 9.17
C SER A 153 -5.09 -16.84 8.84
N ASP A 154 -4.14 -17.42 9.59
CA ASP A 154 -2.72 -17.40 9.27
C ASP A 154 -2.47 -17.92 7.84
N ALA A 155 -1.74 -17.17 7.01
CA ALA A 155 -1.46 -17.62 5.65
C ALA A 155 -0.45 -18.78 5.68
N VAL A 156 0.69 -18.57 6.35
CA VAL A 156 1.77 -19.57 6.44
C VAL A 156 2.25 -19.69 7.87
N TYR A 157 2.15 -20.89 8.44
CA TYR A 157 2.89 -21.31 9.62
C TYR A 157 4.12 -22.16 9.24
N ILE A 158 5.29 -21.86 9.79
CA ILE A 158 6.54 -22.58 9.48
C ILE A 158 7.43 -22.81 10.71
N GLU A 159 7.93 -24.05 10.87
CA GLU A 159 8.89 -24.42 11.92
C GLU A 159 10.35 -24.48 11.42
N SER A 160 10.60 -24.61 10.10
CA SER A 160 11.95 -24.66 9.53
C SER A 160 11.93 -24.49 8.01
N GLY A 161 12.88 -23.70 7.47
CA GLY A 161 13.12 -23.56 6.04
C GLY A 161 13.01 -22.12 5.53
N THR A 162 12.47 -21.93 4.33
CA THR A 162 12.47 -20.64 3.64
C THR A 162 11.08 -20.26 3.12
N VAL A 163 10.67 -19.03 3.38
CA VAL A 163 9.50 -18.37 2.77
C VAL A 163 10.03 -17.20 1.94
N ALA A 164 10.06 -17.33 0.61
CA ALA A 164 10.69 -16.32 -0.23
C ALA A 164 9.94 -15.96 -1.50
N ASN A 165 10.00 -14.70 -1.92
CA ASN A 165 9.42 -14.24 -3.20
C ASN A 165 7.93 -14.59 -3.36
N ASN A 166 7.16 -14.53 -2.28
CA ASN A 166 5.72 -14.73 -2.33
C ASN A 166 4.98 -13.40 -2.21
N TYR A 167 3.73 -13.40 -2.65
CA TYR A 167 2.79 -12.31 -2.45
C TYR A 167 1.70 -12.71 -1.47
N PHE A 168 1.42 -11.87 -0.48
CA PHE A 168 0.38 -12.07 0.52
C PHE A 168 -0.58 -10.89 0.55
N SER A 169 -1.88 -11.16 0.65
CA SER A 169 -2.88 -10.10 0.77
C SER A 169 -4.15 -10.50 1.49
N GLY A 170 -4.82 -9.49 2.06
CA GLY A 170 -6.19 -9.62 2.54
C GLY A 170 -6.36 -10.59 3.70
N GLY A 171 -5.48 -10.53 4.70
CA GLY A 171 -5.73 -11.24 5.95
C GLY A 171 -6.96 -10.71 6.71
N GLY A 172 -7.41 -11.45 7.73
CA GLY A 172 -8.37 -10.94 8.73
C GLY A 172 -9.86 -11.19 8.43
N TYR A 173 -10.22 -12.07 7.48
CA TYR A 173 -11.64 -12.35 7.20
C TYR A 173 -12.36 -13.18 8.29
N GLN A 174 -11.64 -13.81 9.23
CA GLN A 174 -12.21 -14.58 10.36
C GLN A 174 -12.64 -13.72 11.56
N THR A 175 -13.50 -14.27 12.44
CA THR A 175 -13.77 -13.75 13.79
C THR A 175 -12.84 -14.37 14.84
N GLY A 176 -11.89 -13.60 15.39
CA GLY A 176 -11.31 -13.81 16.74
C GLY A 176 -10.09 -14.74 16.89
N ALA A 177 -9.37 -15.10 15.83
CA ALA A 177 -8.10 -15.84 15.93
C ALA A 177 -6.97 -15.11 15.18
N HIS A 178 -5.72 -15.52 15.43
CA HIS A 178 -4.53 -14.99 14.80
C HIS A 178 -4.63 -15.10 13.27
N ALA A 179 -4.54 -13.96 12.59
CA ALA A 179 -4.49 -13.89 11.13
C ALA A 179 -3.21 -13.19 10.70
N ASP A 180 -2.09 -13.88 10.84
CA ASP A 180 -0.75 -13.45 10.46
C ASP A 180 -0.42 -13.86 9.01
N ALA A 181 0.31 -13.04 8.25
CA ALA A 181 0.70 -13.47 6.90
C ALA A 181 1.71 -14.62 6.99
N ILE A 182 2.69 -14.45 7.87
CA ILE A 182 3.70 -15.47 8.15
C ILE A 182 3.86 -15.60 9.67
N TRP A 183 3.56 -16.78 10.19
CA TRP A 183 3.72 -17.16 11.58
C TRP A 183 4.88 -18.15 11.74
N VAL A 184 5.81 -17.82 12.63
CA VAL A 184 6.96 -18.64 13.01
C VAL A 184 6.88 -18.96 14.50
N GLY A 185 6.95 -20.24 14.85
CA GLY A 185 7.04 -20.66 16.24
C GLY A 185 7.50 -22.10 16.37
N LYS A 186 8.12 -22.46 17.50
CA LYS A 186 8.64 -23.81 17.78
C LYS A 186 9.62 -24.31 16.70
N THR A 187 10.64 -23.52 16.42
CA THR A 187 11.56 -23.81 15.31
C THR A 187 12.27 -25.15 15.49
N THR A 188 12.30 -25.96 14.44
CA THR A 188 13.03 -27.24 14.40
C THR A 188 14.33 -27.16 13.58
N GLY A 189 14.60 -25.98 13.03
CA GLY A 189 15.80 -25.57 12.28
C GLY A 189 15.67 -24.10 11.85
N PRO A 190 16.68 -23.52 11.16
CA PRO A 190 16.66 -22.12 10.76
C PRO A 190 15.44 -21.77 9.88
N VAL A 191 14.94 -20.55 10.04
CA VAL A 191 13.85 -19.99 9.23
C VAL A 191 14.33 -18.71 8.54
N THR A 192 14.16 -18.62 7.22
CA THR A 192 14.49 -17.42 6.43
C THR A 192 13.25 -16.90 5.70
N ILE A 193 12.92 -15.63 5.91
CA ILE A 193 11.81 -14.93 5.26
C ILE A 193 12.41 -13.79 4.43
N THR A 194 12.34 -13.86 3.10
CA THR A 194 13.03 -12.90 2.22
C THR A 194 12.36 -12.64 0.87
N GLY A 195 12.45 -11.41 0.36
CA GLY A 195 11.92 -11.06 -0.97
C GLY A 195 10.40 -11.13 -1.08
N ASN A 196 9.66 -11.26 0.04
CA ASN A 196 8.20 -11.31 0.01
C ASN A 196 7.60 -9.90 -0.06
N LEU A 197 6.46 -9.78 -0.73
CA LEU A 197 5.56 -8.64 -0.59
C LEU A 197 4.36 -9.07 0.23
N VAL A 198 4.18 -8.43 1.37
CA VAL A 198 3.05 -8.66 2.27
C VAL A 198 2.23 -7.38 2.33
N ASP A 199 1.03 -7.41 1.77
CA ASP A 199 0.00 -6.39 1.97
C ASP A 199 -1.03 -6.87 2.99
N TRP A 200 -0.68 -6.71 4.25
CA TRP A 200 -1.48 -7.09 5.41
C TRP A 200 -2.25 -5.92 6.00
N ARG A 201 -2.51 -4.87 5.24
CA ARG A 201 -3.27 -3.71 5.73
C ARG A 201 -4.70 -4.14 6.06
N SER A 202 -5.24 -3.60 7.16
CA SER A 202 -6.62 -3.83 7.56
C SER A 202 -7.57 -3.50 6.41
N ARG A 203 -8.54 -4.38 6.17
CA ARG A 203 -9.52 -4.18 5.10
C ARG A 203 -10.88 -3.79 5.66
N PRO A 204 -11.58 -2.83 5.03
CA PRO A 204 -12.93 -2.44 5.45
C PRO A 204 -13.96 -3.58 5.33
N ASP A 205 -13.70 -4.57 4.47
CA ASP A 205 -14.58 -5.72 4.24
C ASP A 205 -14.21 -6.95 5.08
N ALA A 206 -13.14 -6.88 5.88
CA ALA A 206 -12.72 -7.93 6.81
C ALA A 206 -13.46 -7.79 8.15
N LYS A 207 -13.78 -8.91 8.80
CA LYS A 207 -14.55 -8.93 10.06
C LYS A 207 -13.71 -8.61 11.29
N VAL A 208 -12.40 -8.82 11.23
CA VAL A 208 -11.45 -8.45 12.27
C VAL A 208 -10.20 -7.84 11.66
N GLU A 209 -9.44 -7.15 12.49
CA GLU A 209 -8.14 -6.64 12.10
C GLU A 209 -7.16 -7.79 11.84
N THR A 210 -6.33 -7.59 10.83
CA THR A 210 -5.16 -8.43 10.53
C THR A 210 -4.16 -8.42 11.68
N ASN A 211 -3.60 -9.57 12.06
CA ASN A 211 -2.68 -9.65 13.20
C ASN A 211 -1.29 -9.11 12.88
N ASN A 212 -0.44 -9.80 12.12
CA ASN A 212 0.90 -9.28 11.81
C ASN A 212 1.33 -9.69 10.42
N ALA A 213 2.12 -8.85 9.74
CA ALA A 213 2.71 -9.24 8.46
C ALA A 213 3.70 -10.40 8.68
N VAL A 214 4.50 -10.33 9.74
CA VAL A 214 5.30 -11.45 10.23
C VAL A 214 5.17 -11.54 11.75
N ARG A 215 4.92 -12.74 12.28
CA ARG A 215 4.90 -13.01 13.72
C ARG A 215 5.91 -14.10 14.08
N VAL A 216 6.73 -13.83 15.09
CA VAL A 216 7.70 -14.75 15.68
C VAL A 216 7.37 -14.90 17.16
N THR A 217 7.03 -16.11 17.60
CA THR A 217 6.57 -16.39 18.98
C THR A 217 7.15 -17.69 19.52
N ALA A 218 7.11 -17.88 20.84
CA ALA A 218 7.42 -19.14 21.52
C ALA A 218 6.20 -19.83 22.17
N GLU A 219 4.98 -19.46 21.78
CA GLU A 219 3.71 -20.06 22.26
C GLU A 219 3.65 -21.60 22.17
N MET A 220 4.34 -22.17 21.19
CA MET A 220 4.35 -23.61 20.90
C MET A 220 5.64 -24.31 21.34
N GLY A 221 6.62 -23.56 21.86
CA GLY A 221 7.95 -24.03 22.24
C GLY A 221 9.04 -23.06 21.79
N ALA A 222 10.30 -23.38 22.06
CA ALA A 222 11.43 -22.49 21.77
C ALA A 222 11.56 -22.16 20.28
N THR A 223 11.90 -20.90 19.98
CA THR A 223 11.99 -20.35 18.62
C THR A 223 13.34 -19.67 18.45
N THR A 224 14.14 -20.11 17.49
CA THR A 224 15.50 -19.59 17.29
C THR A 224 15.91 -19.62 15.83
N ASP A 225 17.00 -18.93 15.50
CA ASP A 225 17.60 -18.89 14.16
C ASP A 225 16.63 -18.38 13.07
N VAL A 226 15.88 -17.31 13.37
CA VAL A 226 14.92 -16.69 12.44
C VAL A 226 15.54 -15.45 11.80
N THR A 227 15.53 -15.37 10.47
CA THR A 227 15.97 -14.21 9.71
C THR A 227 14.83 -13.68 8.83
N VAL A 228 14.48 -12.41 9.01
CA VAL A 228 13.50 -11.66 8.21
C VAL A 228 14.24 -10.55 7.50
N SER A 229 14.47 -10.65 6.18
CA SER A 229 15.27 -9.66 5.47
C SER A 229 14.92 -9.46 4.00
N GLY A 230 14.99 -8.22 3.51
CA GLY A 230 14.72 -7.91 2.11
C GLY A 230 13.27 -8.07 1.71
N ASN A 231 12.33 -7.89 2.64
CA ASN A 231 10.90 -7.97 2.37
C ASN A 231 10.28 -6.56 2.29
N VAL A 232 9.12 -6.48 1.64
CA VAL A 232 8.20 -5.34 1.77
C VAL A 232 7.01 -5.82 2.60
N LEU A 233 6.88 -5.27 3.80
CA LEU A 233 5.89 -5.68 4.79
C LEU A 233 5.01 -4.47 5.11
N LEU A 234 3.73 -4.57 4.76
CA LEU A 234 2.74 -3.51 4.93
C LEU A 234 1.62 -4.04 5.82
N GLY A 235 1.15 -3.26 6.78
CA GLY A 235 -0.02 -3.60 7.59
C GLY A 235 0.22 -4.54 8.77
N GLY A 236 -0.87 -5.07 9.32
CA GLY A 236 -0.94 -5.81 10.58
C GLY A 236 -1.12 -4.90 11.81
N ALA A 237 -1.42 -5.50 12.96
CA ALA A 237 -1.24 -4.92 14.29
C ALA A 237 0.22 -4.48 14.48
N TYR A 238 1.19 -5.37 14.28
CA TYR A 238 2.56 -4.98 13.99
C TYR A 238 2.97 -5.44 12.60
N THR A 239 3.79 -4.64 11.92
CA THR A 239 4.39 -5.10 10.66
C THR A 239 5.27 -6.32 10.90
N VAL A 240 6.06 -6.31 11.97
CA VAL A 240 6.77 -7.48 12.48
C VAL A 240 6.57 -7.58 13.98
N ALA A 241 6.02 -8.70 14.46
CA ALA A 241 5.95 -9.01 15.88
C ALA A 241 7.02 -10.06 16.22
N VAL A 242 7.89 -9.74 17.17
CA VAL A 242 8.80 -10.70 17.80
C VAL A 242 8.55 -10.62 19.29
N SER A 243 7.68 -11.50 19.80
CA SER A 243 7.08 -11.35 21.11
C SER A 243 7.34 -12.57 22.00
N GLU A 244 7.99 -12.34 23.14
CA GLU A 244 8.06 -13.26 24.28
C GLU A 244 7.03 -12.87 25.34
N LEU A 245 6.00 -13.69 25.51
CA LEU A 245 4.96 -13.48 26.51
C LEU A 245 5.19 -14.35 27.76
N ALA A 246 4.66 -13.92 28.91
CA ALA A 246 4.83 -14.62 30.17
C ALA A 246 4.27 -16.06 30.19
N ASN A 247 3.37 -16.38 29.26
CA ASN A 247 2.75 -17.70 29.07
C ASN A 247 3.39 -18.52 27.93
N ASP A 248 4.47 -18.05 27.33
CA ASP A 248 5.18 -18.80 26.29
C ASP A 248 5.80 -20.09 26.83
N LYS A 249 5.82 -21.12 25.98
CA LYS A 249 6.31 -22.46 26.34
C LYS A 249 7.80 -22.64 26.08
N GLY A 250 8.49 -21.59 25.64
CA GLY A 250 9.92 -21.58 25.35
C GLY A 250 10.46 -20.16 25.24
N ALA A 251 11.75 -20.03 24.94
CA ALA A 251 12.41 -18.76 24.70
C ALA A 251 12.62 -18.50 23.21
N ILE A 252 12.70 -17.24 22.85
CA ILE A 252 13.06 -16.70 21.55
C ILE A 252 14.52 -16.24 21.57
N SER A 253 15.32 -16.63 20.57
CA SER A 253 16.72 -16.21 20.49
C SER A 253 17.24 -16.16 19.05
N ASN A 254 18.35 -15.47 18.81
CA ASN A 254 19.00 -15.37 17.50
C ASN A 254 18.06 -14.93 16.34
N VAL A 255 17.12 -14.03 16.63
CA VAL A 255 16.22 -13.44 15.64
C VAL A 255 16.85 -12.19 15.03
N ARG A 256 16.87 -12.11 13.70
CA ARG A 256 17.34 -10.94 12.94
C ARG A 256 16.23 -10.45 12.01
N VAL A 257 15.86 -9.18 12.16
CA VAL A 257 14.91 -8.49 11.28
C VAL A 257 15.67 -7.32 10.67
N THR A 258 16.11 -7.45 9.42
CA THR A 258 17.05 -6.49 8.83
C THR A 258 16.76 -6.16 7.39
N ASN A 259 17.02 -4.93 6.95
CA ASN A 259 16.90 -4.53 5.54
C ASN A 259 15.52 -4.81 4.92
N ASN A 260 14.45 -4.62 5.70
CA ASN A 260 13.07 -4.69 5.20
C ASN A 260 12.51 -3.28 4.97
N VAL A 261 11.54 -3.17 4.06
CA VAL A 261 10.63 -2.02 4.02
C VAL A 261 9.44 -2.38 4.89
N VAL A 262 9.13 -1.55 5.89
CA VAL A 262 8.07 -1.78 6.87
C VAL A 262 7.16 -0.56 6.93
N ALA A 263 5.85 -0.73 6.93
CA ALA A 263 4.91 0.38 7.07
C ALA A 263 3.51 -0.06 7.46
N ALA A 264 2.68 0.92 7.84
CA ALA A 264 1.24 0.77 8.06
C ALA A 264 0.82 -0.28 9.11
N GLY A 265 1.72 -0.71 10.01
CA GLY A 265 1.36 -1.50 11.18
C GLY A 265 0.67 -0.63 12.24
N LEU A 266 -0.48 -1.05 12.78
CA LEU A 266 -1.29 -0.28 13.74
C LEU A 266 -0.51 0.18 14.99
N TYR A 267 0.32 -0.70 15.53
CA TYR A 267 1.17 -0.50 16.69
C TYR A 267 2.63 -0.24 16.30
N GLY A 268 2.90 -0.05 15.00
CA GLY A 268 4.20 0.27 14.46
C GLY A 268 4.92 -0.88 13.76
N PRO A 269 6.14 -0.62 13.27
CA PRO A 269 6.90 -1.54 12.43
C PRO A 269 7.52 -2.73 13.19
N LEU A 270 7.53 -2.66 14.52
CA LEU A 270 8.04 -3.71 15.42
C LEU A 270 7.30 -3.68 16.76
N ASP A 271 6.99 -4.85 17.34
CA ASP A 271 6.59 -4.93 18.75
C ASP A 271 7.77 -4.55 19.66
N LEU A 272 7.63 -3.45 20.40
CA LEU A 272 8.65 -2.91 21.32
C LEU A 272 8.49 -3.36 22.77
N VAL A 273 7.37 -4.00 23.12
CA VAL A 273 6.98 -4.24 24.52
C VAL A 273 7.49 -5.59 25.02
N THR A 274 7.50 -6.60 24.15
CA THR A 274 7.73 -7.99 24.55
C THR A 274 8.97 -8.62 23.89
N GLN A 275 9.97 -7.80 23.56
CA GLN A 275 11.12 -8.25 22.78
C GLN A 275 12.05 -9.21 23.54
N PRO A 276 12.52 -10.28 22.89
CA PRO A 276 13.55 -11.14 23.44
C PRO A 276 14.92 -10.45 23.51
N PRO A 277 15.76 -10.79 24.50
CA PRO A 277 17.15 -10.35 24.55
C PRO A 277 17.93 -10.78 23.29
N GLY A 278 18.61 -9.82 22.65
CA GLY A 278 19.47 -10.10 21.50
C GLY A 278 18.77 -10.13 20.14
N LEU A 279 17.51 -9.68 20.05
CA LEU A 279 16.88 -9.33 18.78
C LEU A 279 17.74 -8.29 18.04
N VAL A 280 18.05 -8.57 16.76
CA VAL A 280 18.69 -7.59 15.88
C VAL A 280 17.64 -6.97 14.98
N TYR A 281 17.40 -5.67 15.12
CA TYR A 281 16.50 -4.91 14.27
C TYR A 281 17.22 -3.70 13.65
N THR A 282 17.77 -3.86 12.43
CA THR A 282 18.64 -2.83 11.81
C THR A 282 18.42 -2.72 10.31
N GLY A 283 18.65 -1.52 9.75
CA GLY A 283 18.52 -1.30 8.30
C GLY A 283 17.10 -1.43 7.75
N ASN A 284 16.07 -1.56 8.60
CA ASN A 284 14.69 -1.57 8.16
C ASN A 284 14.26 -0.12 7.85
N ALA A 285 13.80 0.11 6.62
CA ALA A 285 13.29 1.40 6.18
C ALA A 285 11.80 1.49 6.52
N ASN A 286 11.41 2.51 7.28
CA ASN A 286 10.00 2.81 7.46
C ASN A 286 9.49 3.49 6.17
N ALA A 287 8.47 2.93 5.52
CA ALA A 287 7.91 3.55 4.31
C ALA A 287 7.09 4.81 4.62
N THR A 288 6.96 5.20 5.90
CA THR A 288 6.48 6.53 6.25
C THR A 288 7.51 7.59 5.83
N GLY A 289 7.21 8.39 4.81
CA GLY A 289 8.09 9.47 4.34
C GLY A 289 9.14 9.09 3.29
N LEU A 290 9.12 7.84 2.80
CA LEU A 290 9.80 7.44 1.58
C LEU A 290 8.72 7.00 0.59
N GLY A 291 8.55 7.73 -0.52
CA GLY A 291 7.84 7.16 -1.66
C GLY A 291 8.43 5.77 -1.93
N LEU A 292 7.59 4.74 -2.08
CA LEU A 292 8.05 3.35 -2.24
C LEU A 292 8.98 3.23 -3.46
N ALA A 293 10.27 3.51 -3.27
CA ALA A 293 11.33 3.22 -4.22
C ALA A 293 11.61 1.72 -4.10
N LEU A 294 10.79 0.93 -4.78
CA LEU A 294 10.85 -0.52 -4.79
C LEU A 294 12.08 -1.01 -5.58
N ALA A 295 13.25 -1.00 -4.95
CA ALA A 295 14.47 -1.58 -5.54
C ALA A 295 14.82 -2.99 -5.02
N ALA A 296 13.96 -3.64 -4.21
CA ALA A 296 14.38 -4.87 -3.51
C ALA A 296 13.51 -6.14 -3.72
N ALA A 297 12.42 -6.12 -4.50
CA ALA A 297 11.59 -7.32 -4.71
C ALA A 297 11.56 -7.75 -6.19
N THR A 298 12.59 -8.47 -6.64
CA THR A 298 12.74 -8.97 -8.03
C THR A 298 11.91 -10.26 -8.32
N GLY A 299 10.73 -10.39 -7.72
CA GLY A 299 9.83 -11.53 -7.94
C GLY A 299 8.82 -11.29 -9.07
N PRO A 300 8.49 -12.29 -9.90
CA PRO A 300 7.38 -12.20 -10.84
C PRO A 300 6.05 -12.19 -10.06
N GLY A 301 5.30 -11.08 -10.15
CA GLY A 301 4.02 -10.87 -9.46
C GLY A 301 3.97 -9.65 -8.53
N VAL A 302 5.12 -9.03 -8.22
CA VAL A 302 5.20 -7.82 -7.39
C VAL A 302 4.94 -6.55 -8.22
N ALA A 303 5.40 -6.55 -9.48
CA ALA A 303 5.20 -5.46 -10.43
C ALA A 303 3.73 -5.26 -10.89
N GLU A 304 2.91 -6.31 -10.79
CA GLU A 304 1.50 -6.30 -11.22
C GLU A 304 0.55 -5.86 -10.08
N LEU A 305 1.03 -5.86 -8.83
CA LEU A 305 0.27 -5.40 -7.66
C LEU A 305 0.66 -3.99 -7.20
N LEU A 306 1.91 -3.59 -7.38
CA LEU A 306 2.36 -2.22 -7.11
C LEU A 306 1.98 -1.24 -8.22
N ALA A 307 1.30 -1.72 -9.27
CA ALA A 307 0.58 -0.88 -10.20
C ALA A 307 -0.69 -0.33 -9.52
N GLY A 308 -0.55 0.72 -8.70
CA GLY A 308 -1.67 1.55 -8.27
C GLY A 308 -1.98 1.58 -6.77
N THR A 309 -0.98 1.58 -5.88
CA THR A 309 -1.20 2.06 -4.51
C THR A 309 0.03 2.80 -3.95
N ARG A 310 -0.14 4.09 -3.64
CA ARG A 310 0.91 5.01 -3.17
C ARG A 310 0.61 5.47 -1.74
N ALA A 311 1.67 5.69 -0.96
CA ALA A 311 1.57 6.39 0.32
C ALA A 311 2.27 7.75 0.17
N VAL A 312 1.57 8.83 0.51
CA VAL A 312 2.03 10.21 0.40
C VAL A 312 1.90 10.87 1.77
N ILE A 313 3.01 11.24 2.40
CA ILE A 313 3.00 11.78 3.77
C ILE A 313 3.75 13.10 3.78
N GLY A 314 3.12 14.15 4.29
CA GLY A 314 3.68 15.47 4.53
C GLY A 314 4.42 15.56 5.85
N THR A 315 4.66 16.78 6.28
CA THR A 315 5.56 17.15 7.36
C THR A 315 4.77 17.86 8.47
N ALA A 316 5.45 18.65 9.31
CA ALA A 316 4.78 19.50 10.30
C ALA A 316 4.64 20.96 9.81
N GLY A 317 5.00 21.24 8.55
CA GLY A 317 4.75 22.50 7.87
C GLY A 317 3.76 22.33 6.72
N ALA A 318 3.40 23.43 6.06
CA ALA A 318 2.49 23.39 4.93
C ALA A 318 3.07 22.60 3.74
N ASP A 319 2.37 21.57 3.30
CA ASP A 319 2.78 20.66 2.24
C ASP A 319 1.82 20.66 1.04
N ALA A 320 2.34 20.28 -0.13
CA ALA A 320 1.55 20.00 -1.33
C ALA A 320 1.70 18.53 -1.70
N LEU A 321 0.65 17.76 -1.48
CA LEU A 321 0.65 16.30 -1.58
C LEU A 321 -0.21 15.87 -2.75
N VAL A 322 0.41 15.14 -3.68
CA VAL A 322 -0.26 14.59 -4.86
C VAL A 322 -0.08 13.08 -4.89
N GLY A 323 -1.20 12.36 -4.92
CA GLY A 323 -1.27 10.94 -5.20
C GLY A 323 -1.10 10.64 -6.70
N GLY A 324 -1.77 9.63 -7.20
CA GLY A 324 -1.66 9.19 -8.59
C GLY A 324 -2.86 8.36 -9.05
N GLU A 325 -2.61 7.46 -9.99
CA GLU A 325 -3.61 6.45 -10.36
C GLU A 325 -3.54 5.26 -9.38
N GLY A 326 -4.70 4.71 -9.03
CA GLY A 326 -4.87 3.63 -8.07
C GLY A 326 -5.13 4.13 -6.65
N ARG A 327 -5.31 3.20 -5.71
CA ARG A 327 -5.70 3.50 -4.32
C ARG A 327 -4.54 4.08 -3.52
N ASP A 328 -4.68 5.29 -3.02
CA ASP A 328 -3.64 6.00 -2.29
C ASP A 328 -3.98 6.24 -0.81
N PHE A 329 -2.95 6.40 0.00
CA PHE A 329 -3.05 6.90 1.37
C PHE A 329 -2.29 8.21 1.48
N VAL A 330 -2.98 9.30 1.79
CA VAL A 330 -2.39 10.64 1.90
C VAL A 330 -2.54 11.18 3.32
N GLN A 331 -1.44 11.63 3.91
CA GLN A 331 -1.43 12.25 5.25
C GLN A 331 -0.70 13.59 5.20
N GLY A 332 -1.38 14.72 5.45
CA GLY A 332 -0.82 16.07 5.45
C GLY A 332 0.18 16.28 6.58
N GLY A 333 -0.24 15.97 7.81
CA GLY A 333 0.60 16.06 9.00
C GLY A 333 0.22 17.26 9.85
N GLY A 334 1.04 18.31 9.88
CA GLY A 334 0.63 19.58 10.45
C GLY A 334 1.03 20.71 9.54
N GLY A 335 0.32 21.83 9.54
CA GLY A 335 0.55 22.88 8.55
C GLY A 335 -0.76 23.41 7.99
N GLN A 336 -0.71 23.95 6.79
CA GLN A 336 -1.92 24.16 5.98
C GLN A 336 -1.63 23.42 4.68
N ASP A 337 -2.18 22.22 4.56
CA ASP A 337 -1.79 21.29 3.53
C ASP A 337 -2.73 21.37 2.33
N TRP A 338 -2.19 21.12 1.15
CA TRP A 338 -2.96 20.97 -0.08
C TRP A 338 -2.81 19.53 -0.57
N VAL A 339 -3.91 18.77 -0.56
CA VAL A 339 -3.94 17.34 -0.86
C VAL A 339 -4.81 17.07 -2.09
N SER A 340 -4.27 16.35 -3.06
CA SER A 340 -5.01 15.72 -4.16
C SER A 340 -4.63 14.24 -4.25
N ALA A 341 -5.56 13.33 -3.94
CA ALA A 341 -5.24 11.90 -3.91
C ALA A 341 -5.24 11.25 -5.30
N GLY A 342 -5.99 11.80 -6.27
CA GLY A 342 -5.87 11.41 -7.67
C GLY A 342 -7.02 10.54 -8.12
N ALA A 343 -6.76 9.48 -8.89
CA ALA A 343 -7.81 8.57 -9.36
C ALA A 343 -7.66 7.24 -8.64
N GLY A 344 -8.64 6.80 -7.87
CA GLY A 344 -8.49 5.66 -6.97
C GLY A 344 -9.55 5.65 -5.90
N ASP A 345 -9.59 4.59 -5.09
CA ASP A 345 -10.38 4.60 -3.86
C ASP A 345 -9.43 5.00 -2.72
N ASP A 346 -9.37 6.29 -2.37
CA ASP A 346 -8.27 6.85 -1.58
C ASP A 346 -8.63 7.10 -0.11
N VAL A 347 -7.61 7.27 0.74
CA VAL A 347 -7.77 7.63 2.16
C VAL A 347 -6.91 8.86 2.47
N ILE A 348 -7.54 9.93 2.96
CA ILE A 348 -6.93 11.23 3.16
C ILE A 348 -7.07 11.68 4.61
N GLU A 349 -5.96 12.00 5.27
CA GLU A 349 -5.91 12.63 6.59
C GLU A 349 -5.18 13.98 6.45
N GLY A 350 -5.90 15.10 6.53
CA GLY A 350 -5.30 16.43 6.45
C GLY A 350 -4.30 16.64 7.60
N GLY A 351 -4.79 16.48 8.83
CA GLY A 351 -3.96 16.60 10.02
C GLY A 351 -4.22 17.92 10.73
N ALA A 352 -3.18 18.55 11.28
CA ALA A 352 -3.35 19.76 12.07
C ALA A 352 -3.23 21.02 11.20
N GLY A 353 -4.28 21.83 11.18
CA GLY A 353 -4.28 23.16 10.57
C GLY A 353 -5.11 23.18 9.30
N ARG A 354 -5.31 24.37 8.71
CA ARG A 354 -6.39 24.57 7.74
C ARG A 354 -6.04 23.94 6.38
N ASP A 355 -6.54 22.74 6.12
CA ASP A 355 -6.16 21.99 4.94
C ASP A 355 -7.15 22.14 3.77
N TYR A 356 -6.68 21.87 2.56
CA TYR A 356 -7.48 21.75 1.36
C TYR A 356 -7.37 20.32 0.83
N LEU A 357 -8.48 19.59 0.80
CA LEU A 357 -8.50 18.15 0.52
C LEU A 357 -9.34 17.86 -0.74
N ALA A 358 -8.77 17.09 -1.66
CA ALA A 358 -9.45 16.57 -2.84
C ALA A 358 -9.24 15.05 -2.92
N GLY A 359 -10.35 14.32 -2.95
CA GLY A 359 -10.36 12.86 -3.15
C GLY A 359 -9.97 12.49 -4.58
N GLY A 360 -10.54 13.22 -5.53
CA GLY A 360 -10.43 12.97 -6.94
C GLY A 360 -11.43 11.91 -7.41
N ALA A 361 -11.00 11.00 -8.27
CA ALA A 361 -11.90 10.08 -8.95
C ALA A 361 -11.92 8.70 -8.27
N GLY A 362 -12.95 8.40 -7.50
CA GLY A 362 -13.25 7.07 -6.99
C GLY A 362 -13.98 7.17 -5.67
N LYS A 363 -13.84 6.17 -4.79
CA LYS A 363 -14.51 6.18 -3.47
C LYS A 363 -13.53 6.56 -2.38
N ASP A 364 -13.62 7.81 -1.93
CA ASP A 364 -12.61 8.39 -1.07
C ASP A 364 -13.07 8.50 0.38
N VAL A 365 -12.13 8.39 1.31
CA VAL A 365 -12.38 8.52 2.75
C VAL A 365 -11.54 9.65 3.33
N PHE A 366 -12.20 10.67 3.85
CA PHE A 366 -11.58 11.78 4.58
C PHE A 366 -11.60 11.47 6.08
N LEU A 367 -10.44 11.31 6.68
CA LEU A 367 -10.26 10.80 8.03
C LEU A 367 -9.88 11.89 9.03
N TYR A 368 -10.64 12.00 10.12
CA TYR A 368 -10.41 12.95 11.21
C TYR A 368 -10.11 12.24 12.54
N ARG A 369 -8.93 12.50 13.11
CA ARG A 369 -8.46 11.94 14.40
C ARG A 369 -8.23 12.99 15.49
N GLY A 370 -8.44 14.26 15.18
CA GLY A 370 -8.28 15.38 16.10
C GLY A 370 -9.45 16.36 15.98
N LEU A 371 -9.70 17.10 17.06
CA LEU A 371 -10.63 18.23 17.06
C LEU A 371 -9.91 19.54 16.69
N ASP A 372 -8.60 19.62 16.91
CA ASP A 372 -7.77 20.79 16.58
C ASP A 372 -7.09 20.65 15.21
N VAL A 373 -7.93 20.45 14.20
CA VAL A 373 -7.50 20.27 12.80
C VAL A 373 -7.65 21.56 12.00
N GLY A 374 -7.96 22.70 12.61
CA GLY A 374 -8.36 23.88 11.84
C GLY A 374 -9.68 23.68 11.08
N ARG A 375 -9.95 24.52 10.08
CA ARG A 375 -11.17 24.44 9.25
C ARG A 375 -10.85 24.00 7.83
N ASP A 376 -10.75 22.70 7.65
CA ASP A 376 -10.45 22.10 6.37
C ASP A 376 -11.52 22.43 5.32
N LEU A 377 -11.10 22.43 4.06
CA LEU A 377 -11.96 22.54 2.90
C LEU A 377 -11.86 21.25 2.08
N ILE A 378 -12.92 20.43 2.12
CA ILE A 378 -13.08 19.30 1.20
C ILE A 378 -13.73 19.82 -0.08
N SER A 379 -13.03 19.64 -1.20
CA SER A 379 -13.31 20.39 -2.43
C SER A 379 -14.20 19.67 -3.45
N ASP A 380 -14.27 18.34 -3.40
CA ASP A 380 -14.88 17.51 -4.44
C ASP A 380 -15.76 16.36 -3.90
N PHE A 381 -16.18 16.44 -2.64
CA PHE A 381 -16.96 15.39 -1.96
C PHE A 381 -18.22 14.98 -2.76
N GLU A 382 -18.31 13.72 -3.16
CA GLU A 382 -19.47 13.15 -3.85
C GLU A 382 -20.31 12.25 -2.93
N HIS A 383 -21.56 12.66 -2.70
CA HIS A 383 -22.53 11.91 -1.91
C HIS A 383 -22.75 10.48 -2.42
N GLY A 384 -22.74 9.53 -1.48
CA GLY A 384 -22.95 8.10 -1.79
C GLY A 384 -21.75 7.40 -2.43
N ARG A 385 -20.66 8.13 -2.69
CA ARG A 385 -19.39 7.60 -3.15
C ARG A 385 -18.30 7.82 -2.11
N ASP A 386 -18.16 9.05 -1.63
CA ASP A 386 -17.16 9.46 -0.65
C ASP A 386 -17.71 9.44 0.77
N ARG A 387 -16.80 9.38 1.74
CA ARG A 387 -17.16 9.32 3.17
C ARG A 387 -16.26 10.15 4.05
N LEU A 388 -16.86 10.68 5.10
CA LEU A 388 -16.16 11.32 6.20
C LEU A 388 -16.07 10.36 7.39
N ASP A 389 -14.86 10.05 7.82
CA ASP A 389 -14.62 9.23 9.01
C ASP A 389 -14.32 10.13 10.21
N LEU A 390 -15.30 10.20 11.13
CA LEU A 390 -15.21 10.93 12.40
C LEU A 390 -15.13 9.99 13.59
N ALA A 391 -15.10 8.68 13.35
CA ALA A 391 -15.26 7.72 14.41
C ALA A 391 -13.99 7.63 15.28
N GLU A 392 -12.83 8.05 14.73
CA GLU A 392 -11.54 8.14 15.44
C GLU A 392 -11.37 9.43 16.27
N LEU A 393 -12.36 10.33 16.30
CA LEU A 393 -12.24 11.55 17.10
C LEU A 393 -12.07 11.24 18.60
N PRO A 394 -11.25 12.02 19.34
CA PRO A 394 -11.04 11.80 20.75
C PRO A 394 -12.35 11.83 21.55
N GLY A 395 -12.75 10.68 22.09
CA GLY A 395 -13.98 10.53 22.88
C GLY A 395 -15.23 10.17 22.08
N ALA A 396 -15.11 9.95 20.76
CA ALA A 396 -16.23 9.67 19.87
C ALA A 396 -17.09 8.47 20.31
N PRO A 397 -18.42 8.54 20.14
CA PRO A 397 -19.31 7.44 20.41
C PRO A 397 -19.04 6.29 19.45
N ARG A 398 -18.84 5.09 20.00
CA ARG A 398 -18.59 3.88 19.21
C ARG A 398 -19.80 3.32 18.50
N GLN A 399 -21.00 3.81 18.84
CA GLN A 399 -22.25 3.42 18.22
C GLN A 399 -22.81 4.61 17.45
N ALA A 400 -23.13 4.40 16.16
CA ALA A 400 -23.70 5.45 15.32
C ALA A 400 -25.01 6.05 15.90
N ALA A 401 -25.77 5.26 16.68
CA ALA A 401 -27.00 5.71 17.33
C ALA A 401 -26.80 6.73 18.47
N ALA A 402 -25.57 6.88 18.97
CA ALA A 402 -25.23 7.85 19.99
C ALA A 402 -24.82 9.22 19.41
N TRP A 403 -24.64 9.31 18.08
CA TRP A 403 -24.48 10.56 17.37
C TRP A 403 -25.83 11.20 17.11
N ILE A 404 -25.95 12.50 17.38
CA ILE A 404 -27.21 13.23 17.24
C ILE A 404 -27.14 14.11 15.99
N TRP A 405 -27.96 13.77 15.01
CA TRP A 405 -28.11 14.53 13.77
C TRP A 405 -29.13 15.64 13.93
N LEU A 406 -28.68 16.89 13.87
CA LEU A 406 -29.53 18.07 14.00
C LEU A 406 -29.97 18.66 12.65
N GLY A 407 -29.38 18.20 11.54
CA GLY A 407 -29.54 18.86 10.25
C GLY A 407 -29.04 20.29 10.34
N SER A 408 -29.90 21.29 10.11
CA SER A 408 -29.54 22.71 10.21
C SER A 408 -29.80 23.35 11.58
N GLU A 409 -30.41 22.62 12.52
CA GLU A 409 -30.80 23.15 13.83
C GLU A 409 -29.59 23.47 14.72
N ARG A 410 -29.75 24.35 15.70
CA ARG A 410 -28.68 24.73 16.65
C ARG A 410 -28.39 23.61 17.65
N PHE A 411 -27.14 23.57 18.16
CA PHE A 411 -26.76 22.66 19.24
C PHE A 411 -27.67 22.83 20.46
N THR A 412 -28.08 21.70 21.04
CA THR A 412 -28.99 21.67 22.19
C THR A 412 -28.24 21.55 23.50
N GLY A 413 -26.93 21.33 23.48
CA GLY A 413 -26.08 21.09 24.65
C GLY A 413 -26.03 19.61 25.06
N ALA A 414 -26.35 18.71 24.13
CA ALA A 414 -25.98 17.31 24.28
C ALA A 414 -24.62 17.12 23.60
N ALA A 415 -23.81 16.19 24.10
CA ALA A 415 -22.55 15.85 23.44
C ALA A 415 -22.80 15.12 22.11
N TRP A 416 -21.83 15.19 21.20
CA TRP A 416 -21.80 14.49 19.90
C TRP A 416 -22.96 14.86 18.97
N GLN A 417 -23.22 16.16 18.85
CA GLN A 417 -24.20 16.71 17.94
C GLN A 417 -23.55 17.16 16.65
N LEU A 418 -24.07 16.69 15.52
CA LEU A 418 -23.63 17.09 14.19
C LEU A 418 -24.71 17.94 13.52
N ARG A 419 -24.30 19.06 12.95
CA ARG A 419 -25.15 19.95 12.16
C ARG A 419 -24.44 20.41 10.89
N SER A 420 -25.22 20.75 9.88
CA SER A 420 -24.75 21.32 8.62
C SER A 420 -25.35 22.71 8.39
N VAL A 421 -24.52 23.68 8.05
CA VAL A 421 -24.91 25.08 7.83
C VAL A 421 -24.49 25.50 6.43
N ALA A 422 -25.47 25.82 5.59
CA ALA A 422 -25.21 26.47 4.31
C ALA A 422 -24.64 27.88 4.53
N THR A 423 -23.55 28.21 3.84
CA THR A 423 -22.95 29.55 3.88
C THR A 423 -23.49 30.43 2.75
N ALA A 424 -23.37 31.75 2.92
CA ALA A 424 -23.77 32.72 1.88
C ALA A 424 -22.88 32.64 0.62
N THR A 425 -21.70 32.03 0.72
CA THR A 425 -20.74 31.84 -0.37
C THR A 425 -21.00 30.55 -1.15
N GLY A 426 -22.04 29.79 -0.82
CA GLY A 426 -22.42 28.56 -1.52
C GLY A 426 -21.69 27.31 -1.02
N THR A 427 -20.93 27.38 0.07
CA THR A 427 -20.30 26.22 0.75
C THR A 427 -21.19 25.65 1.86
N THR A 428 -20.84 24.47 2.37
CA THR A 428 -21.51 23.86 3.52
C THR A 428 -20.52 23.69 4.65
N LEU A 429 -20.85 24.20 5.83
CA LEU A 429 -20.08 23.95 7.06
C LEU A 429 -20.71 22.79 7.80
N LEU A 430 -19.96 21.72 7.98
CA LEU A 430 -20.27 20.66 8.94
C LEU A 430 -19.65 21.04 10.29
N GLN A 431 -20.48 21.08 11.32
CA GLN A 431 -20.08 21.46 12.67
C GLN A 431 -20.41 20.34 13.66
N LEU A 432 -19.46 20.04 14.52
CA LEU A 432 -19.58 19.09 15.63
C LEU A 432 -19.50 19.82 16.96
N ASP A 433 -20.43 19.54 17.85
CA ASP A 433 -20.35 19.80 19.30
C ASP A 433 -20.11 18.44 19.97
N ALA A 434 -18.87 18.17 20.34
CA ALA A 434 -18.39 16.92 20.89
C ALA A 434 -18.57 16.86 22.42
N ASP A 435 -18.43 17.96 23.14
CA ASP A 435 -18.48 17.99 24.61
C ASP A 435 -19.83 18.45 25.21
N GLY A 436 -20.73 18.95 24.37
CA GLY A 436 -22.07 19.41 24.74
C GLY A 436 -22.11 20.84 25.28
N ASP A 437 -21.06 21.64 25.10
CA ASP A 437 -21.01 23.03 25.55
C ASP A 437 -21.70 24.03 24.60
N GLN A 438 -22.30 23.53 23.51
CA GLN A 438 -22.96 24.30 22.45
C GLN A 438 -22.02 25.12 21.56
N LYS A 439 -20.71 24.87 21.62
CA LYS A 439 -19.73 25.40 20.68
C LYS A 439 -19.32 24.34 19.68
N THR A 440 -18.71 24.83 18.60
CA THR A 440 -18.17 23.96 17.57
C THR A 440 -16.76 23.54 17.97
N ASP A 441 -16.58 22.24 18.17
CA ASP A 441 -15.31 21.60 18.50
C ASP A 441 -14.56 21.13 17.26
N LEU A 442 -15.29 20.84 16.18
CA LEU A 442 -14.74 20.54 14.86
C LEU A 442 -15.62 21.18 13.78
N GLU A 443 -14.99 21.89 12.86
CA GLU A 443 -15.65 22.55 11.74
C GLU A 443 -14.97 22.16 10.43
N ILE A 444 -15.73 21.58 9.49
CA ILE A 444 -15.23 21.17 8.17
C ILE A 444 -16.06 21.89 7.11
N GLU A 445 -15.38 22.53 6.17
CA GLU A 445 -15.99 23.22 5.05
C GLU A 445 -16.03 22.30 3.82
N PHE A 446 -17.15 22.28 3.12
CA PHE A 446 -17.35 21.54 1.88
C PHE A 446 -17.66 22.51 0.75
N SER A 447 -17.00 22.33 -0.39
CA SER A 447 -17.25 23.13 -1.58
C SER A 447 -18.62 22.79 -2.18
N GLY A 448 -19.53 23.75 -2.21
CA GLY A 448 -20.91 23.54 -2.67
C GLY A 448 -21.93 23.30 -1.56
N GLN A 449 -23.18 23.09 -1.98
CA GLN A 449 -24.32 22.85 -1.07
C GLN A 449 -24.53 21.35 -0.90
N HIS A 450 -24.29 20.85 0.31
CA HIS A 450 -24.39 19.45 0.66
C HIS A 450 -25.59 19.19 1.58
N SER A 451 -26.27 18.07 1.33
CA SER A 451 -27.32 17.56 2.21
C SER A 451 -26.86 16.22 2.76
N PHE A 452 -26.24 16.27 3.92
CA PHE A 452 -25.64 15.12 4.56
C PHE A 452 -26.67 14.11 5.07
N SER A 453 -26.33 12.83 4.91
CA SER A 453 -27.05 11.68 5.41
C SER A 453 -26.11 10.75 6.15
N ALA A 454 -26.64 9.81 6.94
CA ALA A 454 -25.81 8.83 7.63
C ALA A 454 -24.93 7.97 6.70
N ALA A 455 -25.20 7.92 5.39
CA ALA A 455 -24.40 7.18 4.41
C ALA A 455 -23.09 7.88 4.02
N ASP A 456 -22.99 9.19 4.27
CA ASP A 456 -21.82 10.02 3.98
C ASP A 456 -20.77 9.95 5.10
N PHE A 457 -21.05 9.21 6.18
CA PHE A 457 -20.20 9.18 7.37
C PHE A 457 -19.86 7.78 7.85
N ILE A 458 -18.70 7.67 8.48
CA ILE A 458 -18.28 6.55 9.31
C ILE A 458 -18.26 7.07 10.75
N LEU A 459 -19.17 6.58 11.60
CA LEU A 459 -19.46 7.08 12.96
C LEU A 459 -19.43 5.97 14.04
N GLY A 460 -18.82 4.82 13.74
CA GLY A 460 -18.84 3.62 14.59
C GLY A 460 -19.92 2.59 14.20
N THR A 461 -20.06 1.49 14.94
CA THR A 461 -20.86 0.34 14.50
C THR A 461 -22.37 0.52 14.71
N ALA A 462 -23.16 0.04 13.74
CA ALA A 462 -24.61 -0.03 13.83
C ALA A 462 -25.02 -1.26 14.66
N ALA A 463 -25.66 -1.02 15.82
CA ALA A 463 -26.37 -1.98 16.68
C ALA A 463 -25.86 -3.45 16.70
N GLY A 464 -24.87 -3.74 17.57
CA GLY A 464 -24.37 -5.07 17.95
C GLY A 464 -23.39 -4.95 19.13
N PRO A 465 -23.06 -6.02 19.89
CA PRO A 465 -22.27 -5.89 21.11
C PRO A 465 -20.85 -5.39 20.77
N ALA A 466 -20.54 -4.24 21.38
CA ALA A 466 -19.31 -3.43 21.35
C ALA A 466 -18.10 -4.02 20.58
N THR A 467 -17.98 -3.66 19.31
CA THR A 467 -16.70 -3.65 18.59
C THR A 467 -15.99 -2.34 18.88
N ALA A 468 -14.80 -2.45 19.45
CA ALA A 468 -13.97 -1.33 19.85
C ALA A 468 -13.36 -0.62 18.63
N HIS A 469 -13.55 0.69 18.57
CA HIS A 469 -12.79 1.63 17.73
C HIS A 469 -11.29 1.56 18.04
N PRO A 470 -10.39 1.73 17.06
CA PRO A 470 -8.95 1.82 17.28
C PRO A 470 -8.59 2.96 18.24
N ALA A 471 -7.47 2.80 18.93
CA ALA A 471 -6.85 3.87 19.72
C ALA A 471 -5.41 4.02 19.22
N VAL A 472 -5.05 5.24 18.82
CA VAL A 472 -3.70 5.61 18.35
C VAL A 472 -2.88 6.20 19.51
N PRO A 473 -1.55 5.93 19.64
CA PRO A 473 -0.73 6.39 20.76
C PRO A 473 -0.24 7.84 20.60
N PRO A 474 0.16 8.50 21.71
CA PRO A 474 0.59 9.90 21.68
C PRO A 474 1.98 10.08 21.06
N VAL A 475 2.16 11.15 20.28
CA VAL A 475 3.43 11.59 19.68
C VAL A 475 4.20 12.51 20.64
N THR A 476 5.47 12.21 20.91
CA THR A 476 6.38 13.08 21.69
C THR A 476 7.03 14.17 20.83
N ALA A 477 7.26 15.31 21.46
CA ALA A 477 7.70 16.61 20.94
C ALA A 477 9.01 16.63 20.09
N PRO A 478 9.23 17.70 19.27
CA PRO A 478 10.08 17.66 18.08
C PRO A 478 11.58 17.89 18.36
N VAL A 479 12.42 17.35 17.47
CA VAL A 479 13.85 17.69 17.35
C VAL A 479 13.99 18.99 16.56
N ALA A 480 14.97 19.81 16.96
CA ALA A 480 15.11 21.23 16.65
C ALA A 480 15.10 21.62 15.16
N ALA A 481 14.53 22.82 14.93
CA ALA A 481 14.30 23.46 13.64
C ALA A 481 15.59 23.82 12.88
N GLU A 482 15.58 23.54 11.58
CA GLU A 482 16.36 24.26 10.56
C GLU A 482 15.47 25.40 9.96
N PRO A 483 16.07 26.49 9.44
CA PRO A 483 15.34 27.72 9.17
C PRO A 483 14.37 27.59 7.98
N VAL A 484 13.11 27.93 8.24
CA VAL A 484 11.98 27.89 7.29
C VAL A 484 12.04 29.05 6.30
N VAL A 485 11.95 28.75 5.00
CA VAL A 485 11.53 29.70 3.95
C VAL A 485 9.99 29.55 3.81
N PRO A 486 9.19 30.63 3.85
CA PRO A 486 7.72 30.51 3.78
C PRO A 486 7.26 30.02 2.39
N ALA A 487 6.33 29.06 2.37
CA ALA A 487 5.72 28.51 1.16
C ALA A 487 4.75 29.51 0.49
N LEU A 488 4.69 29.50 -0.85
CA LEU A 488 3.87 30.40 -1.67
C LEU A 488 2.41 29.89 -1.80
N PRO A 489 1.37 30.76 -1.75
CA PRO A 489 -0.01 30.39 -2.04
C PRO A 489 -0.19 29.71 -3.42
N LEU A 490 -0.83 28.53 -3.47
CA LEU A 490 -0.96 27.68 -4.66
C LEU A 490 -2.27 27.94 -5.45
N VAL A 491 -2.20 27.91 -6.79
CA VAL A 491 -3.29 28.14 -7.75
C VAL A 491 -3.30 27.00 -8.75
N LEU A 492 -4.47 26.40 -9.00
CA LEU A 492 -4.59 25.20 -9.83
C LEU A 492 -5.55 25.37 -10.99
N GLY A 493 -5.20 24.76 -12.12
CA GLY A 493 -6.14 24.44 -13.20
C GLY A 493 -6.60 22.99 -13.15
N THR A 494 -7.09 22.50 -14.28
CA THR A 494 -7.66 21.17 -14.52
C THR A 494 -6.85 20.45 -15.61
N ASP A 495 -7.23 19.23 -15.99
CA ASP A 495 -6.66 18.56 -17.17
C ASP A 495 -7.22 19.07 -18.52
N GLY A 496 -7.90 20.23 -18.50
CA GLY A 496 -8.43 20.91 -19.68
C GLY A 496 -7.63 22.17 -20.01
N ASN A 497 -8.02 22.89 -21.06
CA ASN A 497 -7.39 24.18 -21.37
C ASN A 497 -7.91 25.26 -20.42
N ASP A 498 -7.08 25.67 -19.48
CA ASP A 498 -7.42 26.60 -18.41
C ASP A 498 -7.00 28.04 -18.69
N VAL A 499 -7.71 28.99 -18.06
CA VAL A 499 -7.35 30.40 -18.05
C VAL A 499 -7.11 30.82 -16.61
N ILE A 500 -5.84 30.85 -16.23
CA ILE A 500 -5.39 31.24 -14.90
C ILE A 500 -4.97 32.70 -14.97
N ALA A 501 -5.80 33.60 -14.45
CA ALA A 501 -5.52 35.04 -14.46
C ALA A 501 -5.53 35.60 -13.04
N ARG A 502 -4.33 35.89 -12.52
CA ARG A 502 -4.14 36.56 -11.24
C ARG A 502 -3.61 37.98 -11.40
N THR A 503 -4.05 38.84 -10.51
CA THR A 503 -3.60 40.23 -10.39
C THR A 503 -3.36 40.53 -8.91
N GLY A 504 -2.11 40.75 -8.52
CA GLY A 504 -1.72 41.03 -7.13
C GLY A 504 -0.21 40.99 -6.97
N SER A 505 0.32 41.43 -5.82
CA SER A 505 1.78 41.44 -5.54
C SER A 505 2.24 40.28 -4.67
N GLU A 506 1.34 39.34 -4.39
CA GLU A 506 1.64 38.14 -3.61
C GLU A 506 2.32 37.12 -4.51
N ALA A 507 3.43 36.56 -4.01
CA ALA A 507 4.11 35.44 -4.64
C ALA A 507 3.21 34.19 -4.56
N VAL A 508 3.01 33.52 -5.68
CA VAL A 508 2.13 32.35 -5.80
C VAL A 508 2.83 31.19 -6.49
N ARG A 509 2.40 29.98 -6.18
CA ARG A 509 2.70 28.80 -7.01
C ARG A 509 1.51 28.52 -7.92
N VAL A 510 1.72 28.26 -9.21
CA VAL A 510 0.69 27.81 -10.15
C VAL A 510 1.02 26.39 -10.60
N VAL A 511 0.03 25.51 -10.62
CA VAL A 511 0.11 24.22 -11.33
C VAL A 511 -1.11 24.13 -12.24
N ALA A 512 -0.90 24.25 -13.56
CA ALA A 512 -2.01 24.44 -14.48
C ALA A 512 -2.73 23.13 -14.84
N GLY A 513 -1.99 22.02 -14.96
CA GLY A 513 -2.56 20.71 -15.24
C GLY A 513 -2.27 20.31 -16.69
N ALA A 514 -2.84 19.20 -17.17
CA ALA A 514 -2.70 18.88 -18.59
C ALA A 514 -3.58 19.83 -19.44
N GLY A 515 -3.16 20.23 -20.64
CA GLY A 515 -3.97 21.12 -21.48
C GLY A 515 -3.17 22.29 -22.05
N GLY A 516 -3.72 23.01 -23.01
CA GLY A 516 -3.10 24.24 -23.52
C GLY A 516 -3.53 25.44 -22.70
N ASP A 517 -2.76 25.79 -21.67
CA ASP A 517 -3.19 26.73 -20.65
C ASP A 517 -2.76 28.17 -20.92
N SER A 518 -3.56 29.12 -20.45
CA SER A 518 -3.22 30.54 -20.47
C SER A 518 -3.00 31.03 -19.04
N ILE A 519 -1.73 31.12 -18.64
CA ILE A 519 -1.29 31.42 -17.29
C ILE A 519 -0.80 32.87 -17.22
N ARG A 520 -1.38 33.66 -16.32
CA ARG A 520 -0.93 35.01 -15.99
C ARG A 520 -0.89 35.21 -14.48
N THR A 521 0.30 35.46 -13.94
CA THR A 521 0.53 35.73 -12.51
C THR A 521 0.88 37.21 -12.25
N GLY A 522 1.23 37.49 -11.00
CA GLY A 522 1.16 38.83 -10.40
C GLY A 522 2.47 39.61 -10.49
N SER A 523 2.76 40.37 -9.45
CA SER A 523 4.06 41.03 -9.27
C SER A 523 4.89 40.41 -8.13
N GLY A 524 4.58 39.16 -7.76
CA GLY A 524 5.29 38.40 -6.72
C GLY A 524 6.40 37.54 -7.31
N ASP A 525 7.26 36.96 -6.48
CA ASP A 525 8.27 35.96 -6.91
C ASP A 525 7.55 34.60 -7.11
N ASP A 526 6.96 34.39 -8.29
CA ASP A 526 6.02 33.30 -8.56
C ASP A 526 6.71 32.00 -8.99
N VAL A 527 6.09 30.84 -8.74
CA VAL A 527 6.56 29.52 -9.22
C VAL A 527 5.50 28.90 -10.11
N ILE A 528 5.80 28.62 -11.37
CA ILE A 528 4.82 28.13 -12.36
C ILE A 528 5.19 26.73 -12.82
N VAL A 529 4.23 25.81 -12.79
CA VAL A 529 4.31 24.47 -13.38
C VAL A 529 3.16 24.35 -14.39
N GLY A 530 3.48 24.33 -15.69
CA GLY A 530 2.48 24.11 -16.74
C GLY A 530 1.93 22.70 -16.69
N GLN A 531 2.84 21.71 -16.63
CA GLN A 531 2.61 20.29 -16.95
C GLN A 531 2.46 20.09 -18.46
N GLY A 532 1.73 19.08 -18.93
CA GLY A 532 1.75 18.68 -20.33
C GLY A 532 0.78 19.49 -21.18
N GLY A 533 1.26 20.11 -22.26
CA GLY A 533 0.37 20.83 -23.16
C GLY A 533 1.07 21.87 -24.01
N LYS A 534 0.33 22.90 -24.43
CA LYS A 534 0.93 24.07 -25.08
C LYS A 534 0.47 25.32 -24.35
N ASP A 535 1.30 25.75 -23.41
CA ASP A 535 0.95 26.80 -22.48
C ASP A 535 1.42 28.17 -22.97
N ILE A 536 0.70 29.19 -22.54
CA ILE A 536 1.04 30.59 -22.71
C ILE A 536 1.22 31.17 -21.31
N ILE A 537 2.47 31.47 -20.95
CA ILE A 537 2.86 31.86 -19.59
C ILE A 537 3.24 33.34 -19.57
N ALA A 538 2.66 34.08 -18.65
CA ALA A 538 3.03 35.45 -18.30
C ALA A 538 3.24 35.54 -16.79
N THR A 539 4.48 35.58 -16.32
CA THR A 539 4.78 35.55 -14.88
C THR A 539 4.65 36.92 -14.22
N GLY A 540 4.61 37.98 -15.02
CA GLY A 540 4.48 39.35 -14.55
C GLY A 540 5.82 39.93 -14.09
N ALA A 541 5.86 40.51 -12.90
CA ALA A 541 7.08 41.14 -12.38
C ALA A 541 7.53 40.41 -11.11
N GLY A 542 8.82 40.21 -10.91
CA GLY A 542 9.28 39.42 -9.77
C GLY A 542 10.54 38.67 -10.15
N ARG A 543 10.97 37.76 -9.27
CA ARG A 543 11.93 36.72 -9.61
C ARG A 543 11.18 35.41 -9.73
N ASP A 544 10.71 35.13 -10.93
CA ASP A 544 9.80 34.03 -11.16
C ASP A 544 10.56 32.75 -11.54
N ARG A 545 10.01 31.59 -11.21
CA ARG A 545 10.57 30.28 -11.55
C ARG A 545 9.55 29.46 -12.34
N ILE A 546 9.83 29.20 -13.61
CA ILE A 546 9.04 28.28 -14.43
C ILE A 546 9.69 26.90 -14.38
N VAL A 547 8.95 25.89 -13.90
CA VAL A 547 9.46 24.54 -13.61
C VAL A 547 8.92 23.54 -14.62
N TYR A 548 9.83 22.70 -15.13
CA TYR A 548 9.51 21.56 -15.99
C TYR A 548 10.00 20.27 -15.32
N GLU A 549 9.07 19.35 -15.07
CA GLU A 549 9.31 18.14 -14.30
C GLU A 549 9.55 16.93 -15.21
N ARG A 550 9.06 16.97 -16.46
CA ARG A 550 9.22 15.91 -17.46
C ARG A 550 9.46 16.48 -18.86
N ALA A 551 10.11 15.70 -19.70
CA ALA A 551 10.30 16.06 -21.12
C ALA A 551 8.97 16.22 -21.88
N GLY A 552 7.92 15.54 -21.42
CA GLY A 552 6.57 15.63 -21.98
C GLY A 552 5.83 16.93 -21.62
N ASP A 553 6.35 17.71 -20.67
CA ASP A 553 5.72 18.98 -20.27
C ASP A 553 5.79 20.00 -21.41
N SER A 554 6.91 20.05 -22.15
CA SER A 554 7.09 20.96 -23.29
C SER A 554 7.75 20.26 -24.48
N THR A 555 6.92 19.74 -25.39
CA THR A 555 7.40 18.99 -26.56
C THR A 555 7.76 19.93 -27.72
N VAL A 556 8.56 19.48 -28.68
CA VAL A 556 8.89 20.30 -29.87
C VAL A 556 7.65 20.75 -30.67
N SER A 557 6.60 19.91 -30.72
CA SER A 557 5.33 20.18 -31.42
C SER A 557 4.32 20.99 -30.62
N ALA A 558 4.36 20.88 -29.29
CA ALA A 558 3.52 21.60 -28.34
C ALA A 558 4.46 22.19 -27.29
N ARG A 559 5.19 23.22 -27.68
CA ARG A 559 6.14 23.93 -26.83
C ARG A 559 5.47 25.12 -26.19
N ASP A 560 5.82 25.37 -24.93
CA ASP A 560 5.25 26.46 -24.18
C ASP A 560 5.84 27.79 -24.61
N TYR A 561 5.03 28.82 -24.42
CA TYR A 561 5.32 30.17 -24.84
C TYR A 561 5.33 31.13 -23.66
N ILE A 562 6.52 31.53 -23.22
CA ILE A 562 6.68 32.47 -22.11
C ILE A 562 6.80 33.89 -22.67
N THR A 563 5.86 34.75 -22.27
CA THR A 563 5.61 36.04 -22.91
C THR A 563 6.41 37.21 -22.34
N ASP A 564 6.87 37.12 -21.10
CA ASP A 564 7.47 38.24 -20.36
C ASP A 564 8.79 37.92 -19.63
N PHE A 565 9.38 36.74 -19.84
CA PHE A 565 10.63 36.29 -19.19
C PHE A 565 11.71 37.39 -19.10
N ALA A 566 12.09 37.75 -17.86
CA ALA A 566 13.06 38.78 -17.53
C ALA A 566 14.44 38.16 -17.22
N VAL A 567 15.37 38.27 -18.18
CA VAL A 567 16.75 37.75 -18.02
C VAL A 567 17.43 38.38 -16.82
N GLY A 568 17.95 37.53 -15.93
CA GLY A 568 18.66 37.95 -14.72
C GLY A 568 17.77 38.14 -13.49
N SER A 569 16.45 38.07 -13.65
CA SER A 569 15.47 38.01 -12.57
C SER A 569 14.81 36.63 -12.49
N ASP A 570 14.31 36.16 -13.63
CA ASP A 570 13.54 34.91 -13.72
C ASP A 570 14.43 33.71 -14.03
N LEU A 571 13.93 32.53 -13.69
CA LEU A 571 14.60 31.25 -13.85
C LEU A 571 13.70 30.24 -14.58
N ILE A 572 14.33 29.45 -15.45
CA ILE A 572 13.74 28.23 -16.00
C ILE A 572 14.38 27.05 -15.29
N ASP A 573 13.58 26.27 -14.58
CA ASP A 573 14.04 25.12 -13.83
C ASP A 573 13.80 23.83 -14.62
N LEU A 574 14.91 23.21 -15.00
CA LEU A 574 14.97 21.96 -15.75
C LEU A 574 15.71 20.89 -14.94
N SER A 575 15.87 21.08 -13.63
CA SER A 575 16.66 20.19 -12.77
C SER A 575 16.10 18.77 -12.65
N ALA A 576 14.84 18.57 -13.03
CA ALA A 576 14.19 17.27 -13.12
C ALA A 576 14.43 16.56 -14.47
N LEU A 577 14.91 17.28 -15.50
CA LEU A 577 15.24 16.70 -16.80
C LEU A 577 16.65 16.09 -16.75
N SER A 578 16.86 14.97 -17.46
CA SER A 578 18.15 14.29 -17.51
C SER A 578 18.46 13.72 -18.88
N GLY A 579 19.76 13.58 -19.17
CA GLY A 579 20.26 12.98 -20.40
C GLY A 579 20.19 11.45 -20.40
N SER A 580 19.33 10.90 -21.25
CA SER A 580 19.15 9.52 -21.73
C SER A 580 18.35 8.53 -20.87
N ALA A 581 17.65 7.68 -21.63
CA ALA A 581 16.74 6.61 -21.20
C ALA A 581 17.24 5.83 -19.97
N ALA A 582 16.40 5.78 -18.94
CA ALA A 582 16.53 4.92 -17.77
C ALA A 582 17.90 4.97 -17.06
N GLY A 583 18.13 6.03 -16.28
CA GLY A 583 18.83 5.87 -14.99
C GLY A 583 20.32 6.21 -14.91
N SER A 584 20.88 7.08 -15.75
CA SER A 584 22.30 7.50 -15.59
C SER A 584 22.52 8.75 -14.72
N GLY A 585 21.47 9.53 -14.39
CA GLY A 585 21.56 10.65 -13.44
C GLY A 585 22.44 11.82 -13.89
N ALA A 586 22.79 11.93 -15.18
CA ALA A 586 23.51 13.08 -15.71
C ALA A 586 22.57 14.30 -15.84
N LYS A 587 22.92 15.38 -15.14
CA LYS A 587 22.30 16.72 -15.22
C LYS A 587 22.48 17.32 -16.63
N LEU A 588 21.63 18.26 -17.01
CA LEU A 588 21.72 18.91 -18.32
C LEU A 588 23.00 19.76 -18.47
N ASP A 589 23.72 19.54 -19.56
CA ASP A 589 24.93 20.28 -19.93
C ASP A 589 24.60 21.51 -20.79
N TRP A 590 24.85 22.70 -20.26
CA TRP A 590 24.65 23.96 -20.99
C TRP A 590 25.73 24.17 -22.06
N ILE A 591 25.33 24.11 -23.34
CA ILE A 591 26.23 24.32 -24.49
C ILE A 591 26.05 25.70 -25.17
N GLY A 592 25.17 26.56 -24.65
CA GLY A 592 24.95 27.91 -25.17
C GLY A 592 24.29 27.92 -26.55
N ARG A 593 24.95 28.52 -27.55
CA ARG A 593 24.45 28.58 -28.94
C ARG A 593 25.07 27.52 -29.86
N ASN A 594 25.84 26.59 -29.31
CA ASN A 594 26.48 25.53 -30.09
C ASN A 594 25.44 24.53 -30.61
N ALA A 595 25.75 23.86 -31.73
CA ALA A 595 24.95 22.74 -32.20
C ALA A 595 25.12 21.53 -31.28
N PHE A 596 24.08 20.68 -31.19
CA PHE A 596 24.16 19.42 -30.44
C PHE A 596 25.30 18.56 -30.99
N SER A 597 26.17 18.10 -30.11
CA SER A 597 27.31 17.25 -30.46
C SER A 597 26.88 15.78 -30.64
N GLY A 598 25.73 15.42 -30.07
CA GLY A 598 25.21 14.05 -29.95
C GLY A 598 25.61 13.40 -28.63
N GLN A 599 25.90 14.20 -27.60
CA GLN A 599 25.89 13.74 -26.22
C GLN A 599 24.47 13.92 -25.67
N ALA A 600 24.00 12.95 -24.90
CA ALA A 600 22.71 13.04 -24.23
C ALA A 600 22.74 14.11 -23.14
N GLY A 601 21.63 14.84 -22.98
CA GLY A 601 21.45 15.85 -21.95
C GLY A 601 22.05 17.22 -22.31
N GLU A 602 22.18 17.56 -23.59
CA GLU A 602 22.68 18.87 -24.01
C GLU A 602 21.55 19.92 -24.07
N LEU A 603 21.77 21.09 -23.46
CA LEU A 603 20.84 22.23 -23.46
C LEU A 603 21.42 23.42 -24.22
N ARG A 604 20.65 23.96 -25.17
CA ARG A 604 21.04 25.12 -25.98
C ARG A 604 19.92 26.14 -26.13
N PHE A 605 20.26 27.31 -26.68
CA PHE A 605 19.28 28.29 -27.16
C PHE A 605 19.65 28.87 -28.53
N THR A 606 18.64 29.28 -29.30
CA THR A 606 18.79 29.92 -30.62
C THR A 606 17.78 31.06 -30.79
N GLY A 607 18.08 32.04 -31.65
CA GLY A 607 17.11 33.05 -32.06
C GLY A 607 16.31 32.57 -33.28
N THR A 608 15.00 32.79 -33.29
CA THR A 608 14.14 32.49 -34.45
C THR A 608 14.08 33.68 -35.41
N ALA A 609 13.74 33.43 -36.68
CA ALA A 609 13.52 34.50 -37.67
C ALA A 609 12.33 35.42 -37.32
N GLY A 610 11.41 34.94 -36.47
CA GLY A 610 10.27 35.70 -35.95
C GLY A 610 10.62 36.62 -34.77
N GLY A 611 11.89 36.63 -34.33
CA GLY A 611 12.35 37.46 -33.23
C GLY A 611 12.14 36.86 -31.84
N SER A 612 11.73 35.60 -31.71
CA SER A 612 11.66 34.85 -30.42
C SER A 612 12.95 34.10 -30.09
N THR A 613 13.12 33.70 -28.84
CA THR A 613 14.23 32.85 -28.39
C THR A 613 13.73 31.42 -28.19
N LEU A 614 14.35 30.45 -28.84
CA LEU A 614 14.02 29.04 -28.72
C LEU A 614 15.06 28.32 -27.87
N ILE A 615 14.62 27.77 -26.73
CA ILE A 615 15.42 26.90 -25.87
C ILE A 615 15.13 25.45 -26.28
N GLN A 616 16.16 24.61 -26.35
CA GLN A 616 16.04 23.23 -26.79
C GLN A 616 16.97 22.32 -26.00
N ALA A 617 16.49 21.13 -25.65
CA ALA A 617 17.32 20.08 -25.08
C ALA A 617 17.30 18.82 -25.95
N ASP A 618 18.48 18.26 -26.20
CA ASP A 618 18.70 16.92 -26.76
C ASP A 618 18.95 16.00 -25.57
N LEU A 619 17.91 15.25 -25.18
CA LEU A 619 17.92 14.42 -24.00
C LEU A 619 18.47 13.03 -24.32
N ASP A 620 18.28 12.48 -25.51
CA ASP A 620 18.72 11.12 -25.85
C ASP A 620 20.04 11.02 -26.64
N GLY A 621 20.59 12.16 -27.08
CA GLY A 621 21.85 12.28 -27.80
C GLY A 621 21.75 12.03 -29.30
N ASP A 622 20.54 12.01 -29.87
CA ASP A 622 20.31 11.79 -31.30
C ASP A 622 20.58 13.02 -32.20
N ARG A 623 20.94 14.17 -31.59
CA ARG A 623 21.12 15.50 -32.21
C ARG A 623 19.82 16.20 -32.62
N THR A 624 18.68 15.66 -32.22
CA THR A 624 17.36 16.25 -32.33
C THR A 624 16.96 16.81 -30.97
N ALA A 625 16.09 17.83 -30.96
CA ALA A 625 15.54 18.30 -29.70
C ALA A 625 14.39 17.37 -29.29
N ASP A 626 14.37 16.94 -28.03
CA ASP A 626 13.26 16.23 -27.40
C ASP A 626 12.30 17.19 -26.69
N PHE A 627 12.87 18.28 -26.17
CA PHE A 627 12.20 19.29 -25.36
C PHE A 627 12.46 20.68 -25.94
N ALA A 628 11.45 21.55 -25.93
CA ALA A 628 11.61 22.92 -26.40
C ALA A 628 10.70 23.92 -25.67
N ILE A 629 11.22 25.13 -25.42
CA ILE A 629 10.46 26.27 -24.88
C ILE A 629 10.69 27.48 -25.79
N GLU A 630 9.65 28.28 -26.03
CA GLU A 630 9.76 29.52 -26.78
C GLU A 630 9.56 30.76 -25.88
N LEU A 631 10.50 31.69 -25.90
CA LEU A 631 10.42 32.97 -25.19
C LEU A 631 10.11 34.12 -26.16
N ALA A 632 9.25 35.04 -25.75
CA ALA A 632 9.01 36.26 -26.50
C ALA A 632 10.27 37.16 -26.54
N GLY A 633 10.62 37.61 -27.75
CA GLY A 633 11.78 38.47 -27.99
C GLY A 633 13.12 37.74 -28.06
N GLN A 634 14.15 38.44 -28.54
CA GLN A 634 15.54 37.96 -28.51
C GLN A 634 16.10 38.17 -27.10
N LYS A 635 16.49 37.07 -26.46
CA LYS A 635 17.03 37.03 -25.10
C LYS A 635 18.45 36.48 -25.16
N ASP A 636 19.38 37.14 -24.49
CA ASP A 636 20.73 36.64 -24.31
C ASP A 636 20.82 35.82 -23.02
N LEU A 637 20.53 34.52 -23.15
CA LEU A 637 20.52 33.58 -22.03
C LEU A 637 21.94 33.12 -21.68
N THR A 638 22.14 32.84 -20.40
CA THR A 638 23.37 32.22 -19.88
C THR A 638 22.98 31.02 -19.02
N ALA A 639 23.96 30.23 -18.56
CA ALA A 639 23.70 29.13 -17.63
C ALA A 639 22.96 29.60 -16.35
N ALA A 640 23.14 30.86 -15.93
CA ALA A 640 22.46 31.43 -14.77
C ALA A 640 20.97 31.71 -14.98
N SER A 641 20.47 31.63 -16.22
CA SER A 641 19.03 31.70 -16.52
C SER A 641 18.30 30.40 -16.20
N PHE A 642 19.03 29.36 -15.79
CA PHE A 642 18.51 28.02 -15.61
C PHE A 642 18.87 27.42 -14.24
N VAL A 643 18.03 26.51 -13.78
CA VAL A 643 18.38 25.54 -12.74
C VAL A 643 18.55 24.18 -13.43
N LEU A 644 19.77 23.61 -13.38
CA LEU A 644 20.18 22.41 -14.14
C LEU A 644 20.63 21.24 -13.25
#